data_AF-A0A3A4Q8C2-F1
#
_entry.id   AF-A0A3A4Q8C2-F1
#
_cell.length_a   1.000
_cell.length_b   1.000
_cell.length_c   1.000
_cell.angle_alpha   90.00
_cell.angle_beta   90.00
_cell.angle_gamma   90.00
#
_symmetry.space_group_name_H-M   'P 1'
#
loop_
_entity.id
_entity.type
_entity.pdbx_description
1 polymer ?
#
loop_
_entity_poly.entity_id
_entity_poly.type
_entity_poly.pdbx_seq_one_letter_code
_entity_poly.pdbx_strand_id
1 'polypeptide(L)'
;MAWPAALSVGLASAGPAWAQVTWDGSCGDTNWHTCCNQGGGIFENNWDFGPGPSCPRPLPGPNDDVDLGGATVQVVAAAIVNVFNLSSTGIFRKLSGSPFTVGGNADLAEFTLDGGTFTVNGLLTIGGPFTWGERFGSTIVCHPDSEVTGSSTFGGGGRGLNGCTLTFRGPIDWASRGFSLTNGATLETEGAVTIRVPNDGTLITSSGLTNRWISSGPVTRRDAAGRFIVQAEFENHGGLTVQSGTFRLDGGGESTASFNVADVATLDFATLTANRTFTLQEGTSLSGAGLYQKSGLGRLVIAQGVTVSPERFELTGSAGTPVQVDGRLDIQQFEWDRGTLTGFGLTRVTGSLNMSSTGAREVDAHDLEILGSTTWSAGVISLSGDGTFINRGTLDYSGTRRQLTLSDTAQFNNASGGVLHLDASLQVTGAGGEFANSGSIDIQNLATIDVSVAVELGGTVDVAAGRLVLTGGGSADANFSIAADQDVTVPSGRLVVNEPAKFAGPGFLVIEATGVADVGGNVVADNVELAGSPASISTAGELKVQTLLRWLAGQVNGAGRMVVSGDAELSGADDKSLAVRRMDTEGAVFWNDGDLGLSEGCLWTHTGTLDIRTPVARSMSGTPVTFFDNRGTVRKSTNVLTTVSGRFGFLNSAGSVDVEQGVLRISSLGLSRARWNVTGGVLEFGPVADVSYTLQSGTSFSGNGTVRVLGSILQVAGNVAVPNPFEFLSGRIVGLGELSLANLRWTGGVMRDRGDTIVTGLAIIDGAGSKTLDNRVFSNRGRVNWNQGALVGGSAAEFFNHPGATFDVGSGSANLTFSLDPNNPTATVFNDGTLVKQIGDTTSVTFDVNVENRGTVRCMSGTLVFSQQFAMITGLLSVAPGGLVRFTNPLTVANGRIEGSRVKMARLKLSGGTVAPGLSPGVLTLEGDYEQESGGTLEIELAGRQQGTEYDHLIVTGAAMLDGTLDIRLIDGFEPQVGDTFQIMTFASNVGEFAEVITPCGFDFIVHYNPDDVTLEVTGLGLFPPGDFDGDCDVDLDDYRRWAPCMAGPNVTEPPQGCDPEDFAGADLDGDRDVDLADFDSLATVFTGP
;
A
#
# COMPACT_ATOMS: atom_id res chain seq x y z
N MET A 1 90.70 37.01 -34.01
CA MET A 1 91.74 36.05 -33.58
C MET A 1 91.13 34.66 -33.71
N ALA A 2 91.87 33.73 -34.33
CA ALA A 2 91.50 32.34 -34.70
C ALA A 2 90.70 32.13 -36.01
N TRP A 3 91.44 31.82 -37.08
CA TRP A 3 91.16 30.75 -38.07
C TRP A 3 91.86 29.45 -37.56
N PRO A 4 91.73 28.19 -38.08
CA PRO A 4 91.32 27.74 -39.45
C PRO A 4 90.61 26.33 -39.56
N ALA A 5 90.51 25.82 -40.82
CA ALA A 5 90.43 24.42 -41.31
C ALA A 5 89.05 23.74 -41.46
N ALA A 6 88.71 22.88 -42.45
CA ALA A 6 89.25 22.51 -43.77
C ALA A 6 88.26 21.52 -44.49
N LEU A 7 88.33 21.45 -45.84
CA LEU A 7 88.17 20.28 -46.74
C LEU A 7 86.85 19.47 -46.88
N SER A 8 86.29 19.34 -48.10
CA SER A 8 86.08 18.07 -48.86
C SER A 8 85.52 18.30 -50.29
N VAL A 9 85.63 17.29 -51.17
CA VAL A 9 85.65 17.29 -52.65
C VAL A 9 84.67 16.25 -53.24
N GLY A 10 84.14 16.49 -54.46
CA GLY A 10 83.90 15.45 -55.51
C GLY A 10 82.50 15.44 -56.17
N LEU A 11 82.24 15.04 -57.43
CA LEU A 11 83.01 14.79 -58.68
C LEU A 11 82.00 14.39 -59.82
N ALA A 12 82.22 14.86 -61.07
CA ALA A 12 81.87 14.30 -62.42
C ALA A 12 80.39 13.92 -62.77
N SER A 13 79.86 13.89 -64.02
CA SER A 13 80.39 13.51 -65.35
C SER A 13 79.43 13.83 -66.56
N ALA A 14 80.01 14.08 -67.75
CA ALA A 14 79.63 13.67 -69.14
C ALA A 14 78.35 14.16 -69.93
N GLY A 15 78.54 15.16 -70.83
CA GLY A 15 78.00 15.40 -72.24
C GLY A 15 76.49 15.38 -72.60
N PRO A 16 76.00 15.88 -73.78
CA PRO A 16 76.66 16.51 -74.94
C PRO A 16 76.10 17.90 -75.37
N ALA A 17 76.69 18.44 -76.45
CA ALA A 17 76.65 19.80 -76.98
C ALA A 17 75.28 20.37 -77.40
N TRP A 18 75.15 21.70 -77.31
CA TRP A 18 74.13 22.47 -78.02
C TRP A 18 74.69 23.83 -78.48
N ALA A 19 74.17 24.25 -79.65
CA ALA A 19 74.60 25.38 -80.45
C ALA A 19 73.54 26.49 -80.47
N GLN A 20 74.01 27.67 -80.90
CA GLN A 20 73.41 29.01 -81.09
C GLN A 20 71.90 29.14 -81.30
N VAL A 21 71.37 30.22 -80.69
CA VAL A 21 70.31 31.07 -81.29
C VAL A 21 70.80 32.54 -81.31
N THR A 22 70.45 33.21 -82.41
CA THR A 22 70.77 34.59 -82.81
C THR A 22 69.61 35.53 -82.51
N TRP A 23 69.87 36.80 -82.16
CA TRP A 23 68.89 37.90 -82.29
C TRP A 23 69.55 39.27 -82.57
N ASP A 24 68.73 40.24 -83.01
CA ASP A 24 68.85 41.00 -84.26
C ASP A 24 69.07 42.52 -84.11
N GLY A 25 69.51 42.98 -82.95
CA GLY A 25 70.26 44.23 -82.83
C GLY A 25 69.50 45.52 -83.17
N SER A 26 68.79 46.07 -82.19
CA SER A 26 68.64 47.53 -82.09
C SER A 26 68.43 47.98 -80.64
N CYS A 27 69.39 48.74 -80.10
CA CYS A 27 69.44 49.16 -78.70
C CYS A 27 68.79 50.54 -78.50
N GLY A 28 67.84 50.62 -77.56
CA GLY A 28 67.19 51.84 -77.09
C GLY A 28 66.23 51.55 -75.93
N ASP A 29 66.71 51.79 -74.70
CA ASP A 29 66.04 51.79 -73.39
C ASP A 29 65.83 50.44 -72.64
N THR A 30 66.00 50.52 -71.32
CA THR A 30 65.70 49.57 -70.22
C THR A 30 66.25 48.12 -70.24
N ASN A 31 66.87 47.58 -71.28
CA ASN A 31 67.37 46.18 -71.26
C ASN A 31 68.84 46.06 -70.80
N TRP A 32 69.11 45.48 -69.61
CA TRP A 32 70.43 45.49 -68.94
C TRP A 32 71.58 44.79 -69.68
N HIS A 33 71.28 43.73 -70.45
CA HIS A 33 72.32 42.76 -70.80
C HIS A 33 73.10 43.03 -72.10
N THR A 34 73.12 44.28 -72.60
CA THR A 34 73.91 44.66 -73.77
C THR A 34 75.09 45.56 -73.46
N CYS A 35 76.05 45.13 -72.64
CA CYS A 35 77.42 45.65 -72.78
C CYS A 35 78.58 44.66 -72.46
N CYS A 36 78.38 43.46 -71.89
CA CYS A 36 79.49 42.51 -71.62
C CYS A 36 79.01 41.10 -71.84
N ASN A 37 79.46 40.46 -72.90
CA ASN A 37 79.84 39.07 -72.75
C ASN A 37 81.02 38.73 -73.65
N GLN A 38 82.10 38.28 -73.03
CA GLN A 38 83.15 37.47 -73.65
C GLN A 38 83.33 36.25 -72.76
N GLY A 39 83.03 35.08 -73.31
CA GLY A 39 83.64 33.81 -72.91
C GLY A 39 82.87 32.99 -71.89
N GLY A 40 82.27 31.89 -72.35
CA GLY A 40 81.56 30.92 -71.54
C GLY A 40 82.44 30.25 -70.47
N GLY A 41 81.96 30.34 -69.24
CA GLY A 41 82.23 29.47 -68.11
C GLY A 41 80.97 29.48 -67.22
N ILE A 42 80.98 28.72 -66.14
CA ILE A 42 80.12 29.06 -64.99
C ILE A 42 80.50 30.50 -64.63
N PHE A 43 79.63 31.47 -64.87
CA PHE A 43 79.88 32.83 -64.41
C PHE A 43 79.61 32.82 -62.91
N GLU A 44 80.65 32.75 -62.09
CA GLU A 44 80.55 33.13 -60.68
C GLU A 44 80.11 34.58 -60.67
N ASN A 45 78.81 34.82 -60.51
CA ASN A 45 78.32 36.16 -60.31
C ASN A 45 78.58 36.53 -58.85
N ASN A 46 79.84 36.81 -58.52
CA ASN A 46 80.18 37.44 -57.26
C ASN A 46 79.94 38.95 -57.43
N TRP A 47 78.78 39.43 -56.99
CA TRP A 47 78.45 40.87 -56.91
C TRP A 47 79.27 41.57 -55.82
N ASP A 48 80.43 41.02 -55.46
CA ASP A 48 81.46 41.65 -54.64
C ASP A 48 82.50 42.25 -55.57
N PHE A 49 82.44 43.58 -55.71
CA PHE A 49 83.39 44.35 -56.50
C PHE A 49 84.78 44.34 -55.84
N GLY A 50 85.73 43.63 -56.47
CA GLY A 50 87.17 43.90 -56.37
C GLY A 50 87.67 44.62 -57.63
N PRO A 51 88.70 45.50 -57.56
CA PRO A 51 88.72 46.71 -58.38
C PRO A 51 89.40 46.56 -59.76
N GLY A 52 88.65 46.89 -60.81
CA GLY A 52 89.12 47.53 -62.05
C GLY A 52 89.85 46.68 -63.12
N PRO A 53 90.02 47.21 -64.36
CA PRO A 53 89.49 48.46 -64.91
C PRO A 53 88.55 48.25 -66.12
N SER A 54 87.55 49.07 -66.43
CA SER A 54 86.69 50.00 -65.70
C SER A 54 85.64 50.48 -66.71
N CYS A 55 84.64 49.63 -66.99
CA CYS A 55 83.31 50.11 -67.40
C CYS A 55 82.51 50.22 -66.10
N PRO A 56 81.96 51.39 -65.73
CA PRO A 56 81.06 51.48 -64.60
C PRO A 56 79.79 50.80 -65.05
N ARG A 57 79.58 49.56 -64.64
CA ARG A 57 78.23 49.05 -64.71
C ARG A 57 77.71 49.09 -63.31
N PRO A 58 76.66 49.90 -63.04
CA PRO A 58 75.87 49.67 -61.85
C PRO A 58 75.45 48.19 -61.85
N LEU A 59 74.92 47.66 -60.76
CA LEU A 59 74.12 46.45 -60.92
C LEU A 59 72.89 46.82 -61.78
N PRO A 60 72.23 45.87 -62.45
CA PRO A 60 70.92 46.16 -63.00
C PRO A 60 70.08 46.83 -61.93
N GLY A 61 69.56 47.99 -62.29
CA GLY A 61 68.80 48.87 -61.43
C GLY A 61 67.31 48.57 -61.54
N PRO A 62 66.49 49.19 -60.66
CA PRO A 62 65.07 48.89 -60.54
C PRO A 62 64.21 49.18 -61.79
N ASN A 63 64.80 49.79 -62.83
CA ASN A 63 64.12 50.08 -64.10
C ASN A 63 64.57 49.15 -65.25
N ASP A 64 65.44 48.17 -64.97
CA ASP A 64 66.04 47.35 -66.03
C ASP A 64 65.32 46.00 -66.22
N ASP A 65 65.04 45.65 -67.47
CA ASP A 65 64.59 44.34 -67.92
C ASP A 65 65.79 43.42 -68.16
N VAL A 66 65.76 42.23 -67.54
CA VAL A 66 66.87 41.28 -67.52
C VAL A 66 66.43 39.95 -68.14
N ASP A 67 66.91 39.66 -69.35
CA ASP A 67 66.81 38.31 -69.95
C ASP A 67 68.13 37.55 -69.82
N LEU A 68 68.09 36.38 -69.17
CA LEU A 68 69.22 35.50 -68.92
C LEU A 68 69.38 34.42 -70.00
N GLY A 69 68.43 34.30 -70.94
CA GLY A 69 68.46 33.30 -72.01
C GLY A 69 68.60 31.86 -71.51
N GLY A 70 69.21 30.97 -72.30
CA GLY A 70 69.37 29.54 -71.97
C GLY A 70 70.51 29.22 -70.98
N ALA A 71 71.09 30.23 -70.32
CA ALA A 71 72.26 30.05 -69.46
C ALA A 71 71.90 29.48 -68.08
N THR A 72 72.87 28.84 -67.42
CA THR A 72 72.80 28.59 -65.97
C THR A 72 73.40 29.78 -65.22
N VAL A 73 72.58 30.53 -64.49
CA VAL A 73 72.96 31.73 -63.76
C VAL A 73 72.81 31.50 -62.26
N GLN A 74 73.87 31.77 -61.49
CA GLN A 74 73.86 31.66 -60.03
C GLN A 74 74.14 33.02 -59.39
N VAL A 75 73.28 33.46 -58.48
CA VAL A 75 73.46 34.67 -57.67
C VAL A 75 73.96 34.25 -56.28
N VAL A 76 75.23 34.54 -55.99
CA VAL A 76 75.92 34.11 -54.75
C VAL A 76 76.30 35.28 -53.82
N ALA A 77 76.02 36.52 -54.21
CA ALA A 77 76.60 37.72 -53.62
C ALA A 77 75.78 38.39 -52.51
N ALA A 78 76.43 39.20 -51.67
CA ALA A 78 75.82 39.88 -50.52
C ALA A 78 75.06 41.18 -50.85
N ALA A 79 75.02 41.64 -52.10
CA ALA A 79 74.36 42.89 -52.49
C ALA A 79 72.84 42.73 -52.71
N ILE A 80 72.08 43.79 -52.39
CA ILE A 80 70.63 43.88 -52.69
C ILE A 80 70.47 44.05 -54.21
N VAL A 81 69.59 43.25 -54.80
CA VAL A 81 69.29 43.29 -56.24
C VAL A 81 67.91 43.87 -56.47
N ASN A 82 67.76 44.84 -57.38
CA ASN A 82 66.44 45.30 -57.82
C ASN A 82 66.45 45.46 -59.35
N VAL A 83 65.53 44.82 -60.04
CA VAL A 83 65.33 44.87 -61.52
C VAL A 83 63.86 45.19 -61.84
N PHE A 84 63.52 45.58 -63.07
CA PHE A 84 62.14 45.73 -63.51
C PHE A 84 61.56 44.37 -63.93
N ASN A 85 61.82 43.82 -65.12
CA ASN A 85 61.44 42.44 -65.48
C ASN A 85 62.62 41.45 -65.41
N LEU A 86 62.34 40.16 -65.24
CA LEU A 86 63.33 39.07 -65.27
C LEU A 86 62.82 37.91 -66.15
N SER A 87 63.60 37.45 -67.13
CA SER A 87 63.31 36.23 -67.89
C SER A 87 64.52 35.30 -67.95
N SER A 88 64.29 33.99 -68.00
CA SER A 88 65.34 32.98 -68.17
C SER A 88 64.76 31.74 -68.86
N THR A 89 65.32 31.35 -70.00
CA THR A 89 65.01 30.06 -70.65
C THR A 89 65.94 28.92 -70.20
N GLY A 90 66.92 29.21 -69.33
CA GLY A 90 67.83 28.28 -68.67
C GLY A 90 67.62 28.19 -67.15
N ILE A 91 68.68 27.84 -66.42
CA ILE A 91 68.63 27.57 -64.97
C ILE A 91 68.98 28.83 -64.17
N PHE A 92 68.03 29.37 -63.42
CA PHE A 92 68.29 30.48 -62.49
C PHE A 92 68.41 29.97 -61.05
N ARG A 93 69.53 30.27 -60.37
CA ARG A 93 69.74 29.91 -58.95
C ARG A 93 70.02 31.14 -58.12
N LYS A 94 69.13 31.47 -57.19
CA LYS A 94 69.36 32.46 -56.14
C LYS A 94 69.88 31.75 -54.88
N LEU A 95 71.18 31.84 -54.63
CA LEU A 95 71.86 31.18 -53.50
C LEU A 95 72.30 32.16 -52.40
N SER A 96 72.07 33.47 -52.59
CA SER A 96 72.44 34.52 -51.66
C SER A 96 71.39 34.77 -50.57
N GLY A 97 71.85 35.18 -49.38
CA GLY A 97 70.96 35.60 -48.28
C GLY A 97 70.31 36.97 -48.46
N SER A 98 70.80 37.78 -49.40
CA SER A 98 70.29 39.14 -49.65
C SER A 98 68.97 39.15 -50.43
N PRO A 99 68.12 40.17 -50.26
CA PRO A 99 66.90 40.35 -51.05
C PRO A 99 67.18 40.52 -52.56
N PHE A 100 66.30 39.98 -53.38
CA PHE A 100 66.25 40.18 -54.83
C PHE A 100 64.83 40.59 -55.21
N THR A 101 64.68 41.79 -55.79
CA THR A 101 63.39 42.37 -56.17
C THR A 101 63.27 42.49 -57.68
N VAL A 102 62.12 42.08 -58.22
CA VAL A 102 61.66 42.27 -59.60
C VAL A 102 60.43 43.19 -59.53
N GLY A 103 60.52 44.37 -60.12
CA GLY A 103 59.46 45.39 -60.10
C GLY A 103 58.27 45.10 -61.02
N GLY A 104 58.48 44.28 -62.05
CA GLY A 104 57.52 43.76 -63.02
C GLY A 104 57.45 42.23 -62.97
N ASN A 105 57.38 41.56 -64.12
CA ASN A 105 57.19 40.12 -64.25
C ASN A 105 58.52 39.33 -64.18
N ALA A 106 58.45 38.09 -63.68
CA ALA A 106 59.54 37.12 -63.66
C ALA A 106 59.12 35.81 -64.37
N ASP A 107 59.72 35.46 -65.51
CA ASP A 107 59.43 34.22 -66.25
C ASP A 107 60.69 33.31 -66.30
N LEU A 108 60.65 32.18 -65.60
CA LEU A 108 61.81 31.34 -65.32
C LEU A 108 61.59 29.89 -65.77
N ALA A 109 62.42 29.36 -66.68
CA ALA A 109 62.32 27.97 -67.13
C ALA A 109 62.77 26.95 -66.07
N GLU A 110 63.78 27.23 -65.26
CA GLU A 110 64.15 26.41 -64.09
C GLU A 110 64.63 27.36 -62.98
N PHE A 111 64.16 27.16 -61.75
CA PHE A 111 64.48 28.05 -60.63
C PHE A 111 64.95 27.30 -59.39
N THR A 112 66.02 27.78 -58.76
CA THR A 112 66.44 27.35 -57.42
C THR A 112 66.50 28.55 -56.49
N LEU A 113 65.76 28.49 -55.38
CA LEU A 113 65.80 29.50 -54.33
C LEU A 113 66.40 28.91 -53.06
N ASP A 114 67.61 29.31 -52.69
CA ASP A 114 68.38 28.80 -51.55
C ASP A 114 68.91 29.96 -50.69
N GLY A 115 67.99 30.71 -50.08
CA GLY A 115 68.26 31.82 -49.15
C GLY A 115 67.68 33.18 -49.57
N GLY A 116 67.45 34.06 -48.60
CA GLY A 116 66.98 35.44 -48.77
C GLY A 116 65.57 35.61 -49.35
N THR A 117 65.09 36.84 -49.47
CA THR A 117 63.78 37.14 -50.05
C THR A 117 63.88 37.28 -51.57
N PHE A 118 62.95 36.67 -52.31
CA PHE A 118 62.72 36.89 -53.74
C PHE A 118 61.36 37.58 -53.89
N THR A 119 61.37 38.86 -54.23
CA THR A 119 60.18 39.70 -54.37
C THR A 119 59.90 39.91 -55.85
N VAL A 120 58.69 39.62 -56.31
CA VAL A 120 58.21 39.89 -57.66
C VAL A 120 56.90 40.68 -57.52
N ASN A 121 56.89 41.93 -57.96
CA ASN A 121 55.71 42.79 -57.87
C ASN A 121 54.70 42.51 -59.00
N GLY A 122 55.17 42.01 -60.14
CA GLY A 122 54.34 41.46 -61.23
C GLY A 122 54.23 39.93 -61.17
N LEU A 123 53.85 39.31 -62.29
CA LEU A 123 53.61 37.87 -62.38
C LEU A 123 54.92 37.08 -62.28
N LEU A 124 55.00 36.12 -61.34
CA LEU A 124 56.07 35.11 -61.31
C LEU A 124 55.57 33.81 -61.96
N THR A 125 56.21 33.39 -63.04
CA THR A 125 55.95 32.12 -63.73
C THR A 125 57.22 31.27 -63.72
N ILE A 126 57.10 30.01 -63.28
CA ILE A 126 58.19 29.04 -63.32
C ILE A 126 57.77 27.84 -64.18
N GLY A 127 58.31 27.77 -65.40
CA GLY A 127 57.89 26.83 -66.45
C GLY A 127 58.40 25.39 -66.29
N GLY A 128 59.45 25.17 -65.50
CA GLY A 128 60.12 23.87 -65.33
C GLY A 128 60.53 23.62 -63.87
N PRO A 129 61.54 22.78 -63.59
CA PRO A 129 61.82 22.34 -62.24
C PRO A 129 62.07 23.50 -61.27
N PHE A 130 61.44 23.44 -60.10
CA PHE A 130 61.65 24.41 -59.04
C PHE A 130 62.22 23.74 -57.79
N THR A 131 63.37 24.20 -57.32
CA THR A 131 63.99 23.72 -56.08
C THR A 131 63.97 24.84 -55.04
N TRP A 132 63.21 24.65 -53.98
CA TRP A 132 63.26 25.54 -52.82
C TRP A 132 64.24 24.94 -51.81
N GLY A 133 65.45 25.48 -51.78
CA GLY A 133 66.69 24.90 -51.24
C GLY A 133 66.74 24.67 -49.73
N GLU A 134 67.96 24.47 -49.23
CA GLU A 134 68.24 23.98 -47.87
C GLU A 134 68.57 25.09 -46.85
N ARG A 135 68.88 26.31 -47.29
CA ARG A 135 69.16 27.44 -46.38
C ARG A 135 67.89 27.95 -45.72
N PHE A 136 67.95 28.14 -44.40
CA PHE A 136 66.85 28.68 -43.60
C PHE A 136 66.54 30.15 -43.96
N GLY A 137 65.26 30.51 -44.07
CA GLY A 137 64.80 31.90 -44.20
C GLY A 137 64.62 32.41 -45.63
N SER A 138 64.48 31.51 -46.61
CA SER A 138 64.14 31.90 -47.99
C SER A 138 62.64 32.23 -48.12
N THR A 139 62.30 33.43 -48.59
CA THR A 139 60.91 33.92 -48.67
C THR A 139 60.56 34.36 -50.08
N ILE A 140 59.38 34.01 -50.58
CA ILE A 140 58.80 34.55 -51.81
C ILE A 140 57.73 35.60 -51.44
N VAL A 141 57.82 36.75 -52.09
CA VAL A 141 56.76 37.77 -52.16
C VAL A 141 56.42 37.90 -53.64
N CYS A 142 55.15 37.79 -54.02
CA CYS A 142 54.76 37.61 -55.42
C CYS A 142 53.43 38.31 -55.75
N HIS A 143 53.06 38.38 -57.03
CA HIS A 143 51.69 38.74 -57.43
C HIS A 143 50.73 37.57 -57.19
N PRO A 144 49.44 37.79 -56.85
CA PRO A 144 48.46 36.73 -56.56
C PRO A 144 48.23 35.68 -57.66
N ASP A 145 48.63 35.94 -58.91
CA ASP A 145 48.44 35.00 -60.02
C ASP A 145 49.71 34.19 -60.35
N SER A 146 50.71 34.22 -59.46
CA SER A 146 52.01 33.58 -59.72
C SER A 146 51.90 32.05 -59.71
N GLU A 147 52.63 31.39 -60.61
CA GLU A 147 52.52 29.93 -60.79
C GLU A 147 53.84 29.20 -61.04
N VAL A 148 53.84 27.91 -60.69
CA VAL A 148 54.91 26.95 -60.95
C VAL A 148 54.31 25.75 -61.68
N THR A 149 54.65 25.55 -62.94
CA THR A 149 54.08 24.48 -63.77
C THR A 149 54.92 23.21 -63.80
N GLY A 150 56.23 23.31 -63.54
CA GLY A 150 57.13 22.17 -63.43
C GLY A 150 57.16 21.49 -62.05
N SER A 151 57.88 20.37 -61.94
CA SER A 151 58.03 19.63 -60.68
C SER A 151 58.77 20.45 -59.62
N SER A 152 58.26 20.44 -58.39
CA SER A 152 58.85 21.19 -57.28
C SER A 152 59.47 20.26 -56.23
N THR A 153 60.67 20.59 -55.77
CA THR A 153 61.34 19.90 -54.66
C THR A 153 61.57 20.87 -53.52
N PHE A 154 61.11 20.48 -52.33
CA PHE A 154 61.16 21.27 -51.11
C PHE A 154 62.27 20.73 -50.17
N GLY A 155 63.45 21.36 -50.23
CA GLY A 155 64.68 21.00 -49.50
C GLY A 155 64.72 21.41 -48.02
N GLY A 156 65.81 21.08 -47.32
CA GLY A 156 65.93 21.03 -45.84
C GLY A 156 65.64 22.30 -45.01
N GLY A 157 65.62 23.50 -45.62
CA GLY A 157 65.53 24.79 -44.94
C GLY A 157 64.10 25.29 -44.72
N GLY A 158 63.93 26.25 -43.79
CA GLY A 158 62.65 26.93 -43.57
C GLY A 158 62.30 27.89 -44.72
N ARG A 159 61.09 27.75 -45.27
CA ARG A 159 60.57 28.51 -46.43
C ARG A 159 59.49 29.51 -46.01
N GLY A 160 59.33 30.61 -46.74
CA GLY A 160 58.29 31.61 -46.49
C GLY A 160 57.52 32.03 -47.75
N LEU A 161 56.22 32.19 -47.65
CA LEU A 161 55.38 32.89 -48.62
C LEU A 161 54.70 34.06 -47.90
N ASN A 162 54.78 35.27 -48.47
CA ASN A 162 54.33 36.47 -47.78
C ASN A 162 53.45 37.33 -48.69
N GLY A 163 52.19 37.51 -48.27
CA GLY A 163 51.23 38.45 -48.89
C GLY A 163 50.78 38.11 -50.31
N CYS A 164 51.01 36.88 -50.79
CA CYS A 164 50.66 36.48 -52.15
C CYS A 164 50.13 35.06 -52.26
N THR A 165 49.49 34.77 -53.40
CA THR A 165 49.08 33.42 -53.81
C THR A 165 50.11 32.87 -54.80
N LEU A 166 50.57 31.65 -54.56
CA LEU A 166 51.48 30.92 -55.45
C LEU A 166 50.91 29.53 -55.76
N THR A 167 50.59 29.30 -57.03
CA THR A 167 49.93 28.08 -57.50
C THR A 167 50.93 27.09 -58.11
N PHE A 168 51.01 25.90 -57.53
CA PHE A 168 51.86 24.80 -57.99
C PHE A 168 51.04 23.80 -58.81
N ARG A 169 51.20 23.82 -60.14
CA ARG A 169 50.52 22.89 -61.06
C ARG A 169 51.28 21.57 -61.28
N GLY A 170 52.61 21.58 -61.13
CA GLY A 170 53.45 20.38 -61.17
C GLY A 170 53.50 19.63 -59.83
N PRO A 171 53.99 18.37 -59.81
CA PRO A 171 54.08 17.58 -58.58
C PRO A 171 55.08 18.18 -57.58
N ILE A 172 54.76 18.13 -56.29
CA ILE A 172 55.60 18.60 -55.19
C ILE A 172 56.14 17.42 -54.40
N ASP A 173 57.45 17.37 -54.24
CA ASP A 173 58.11 16.47 -53.31
C ASP A 173 58.56 17.21 -52.04
N TRP A 174 57.89 16.93 -50.92
CA TRP A 174 58.05 17.63 -49.64
C TRP A 174 58.75 16.75 -48.60
N ALA A 175 60.07 16.94 -48.47
CA ALA A 175 60.91 16.15 -47.57
C ALA A 175 61.46 16.92 -46.35
N SER A 176 61.06 18.18 -46.10
CA SER A 176 61.74 19.06 -45.13
C SER A 176 60.89 19.64 -43.99
N ARG A 177 61.54 20.38 -43.08
CA ARG A 177 60.96 20.99 -41.86
C ARG A 177 60.59 22.47 -42.07
N GLY A 178 59.30 22.76 -42.27
CA GLY A 178 58.71 24.10 -42.11
C GLY A 178 58.49 24.94 -43.38
N PHE A 179 57.27 25.43 -43.55
CA PHE A 179 56.77 26.38 -44.55
C PHE A 179 56.00 27.48 -43.79
N SER A 180 56.31 28.75 -43.99
CA SER A 180 55.66 29.85 -43.27
C SER A 180 54.80 30.64 -44.23
N LEU A 181 53.53 30.79 -43.91
CA LEU A 181 52.61 31.69 -44.60
C LEU A 181 52.39 32.94 -43.73
N THR A 182 52.56 34.12 -44.30
CA THR A 182 52.39 35.38 -43.57
C THR A 182 51.60 36.41 -44.37
N ASN A 183 50.86 37.26 -43.66
CA ASN A 183 50.17 38.44 -44.22
C ASN A 183 49.15 38.14 -45.33
N GLY A 184 48.41 37.03 -45.24
CA GLY A 184 47.36 36.68 -46.21
C GLY A 184 47.86 35.87 -47.40
N ALA A 185 48.97 35.14 -47.21
CA ALA A 185 49.54 34.29 -48.24
C ALA A 185 48.68 33.03 -48.47
N THR A 186 48.59 32.60 -49.73
CA THR A 186 47.90 31.36 -50.14
C THR A 186 48.86 30.45 -50.87
N LEU A 187 49.05 29.24 -50.36
CA LEU A 187 49.71 28.16 -51.08
C LEU A 187 48.63 27.38 -51.83
N GLU A 188 48.66 27.35 -53.15
CA GLU A 188 47.72 26.53 -53.94
C GLU A 188 48.47 25.37 -54.61
N THR A 189 47.97 24.15 -54.47
CA THR A 189 48.59 22.95 -55.02
C THR A 189 47.59 22.18 -55.88
N GLU A 190 47.70 22.31 -57.20
CA GLU A 190 46.93 21.54 -58.18
C GLU A 190 47.64 20.24 -58.58
N GLY A 191 48.98 20.21 -58.52
CA GLY A 191 49.78 19.00 -58.72
C GLY A 191 49.78 18.08 -57.50
N ALA A 192 50.20 16.82 -57.69
CA ALA A 192 50.28 15.84 -56.61
C ALA A 192 51.36 16.23 -55.58
N VAL A 193 51.02 16.24 -54.29
CA VAL A 193 51.93 16.58 -53.20
C VAL A 193 52.32 15.32 -52.42
N THR A 194 53.60 14.97 -52.37
CA THR A 194 54.11 13.85 -51.56
C THR A 194 54.89 14.38 -50.35
N ILE A 195 54.43 14.06 -49.13
CA ILE A 195 55.02 14.51 -47.86
C ILE A 195 55.73 13.35 -47.18
N ARG A 196 57.04 13.48 -46.93
CA ARG A 196 57.90 12.46 -46.27
C ARG A 196 58.65 12.98 -45.03
N VAL A 197 58.07 13.97 -44.35
CA VAL A 197 58.73 14.66 -43.23
C VAL A 197 58.74 13.78 -41.97
N PRO A 198 59.91 13.36 -41.45
CA PRO A 198 59.98 12.31 -40.43
C PRO A 198 59.87 12.79 -38.97
N ASN A 199 59.81 14.10 -38.68
CA ASN A 199 59.88 14.65 -37.32
C ASN A 199 58.60 15.40 -36.91
N ASP A 200 58.38 15.54 -35.61
CA ASP A 200 57.35 16.40 -35.03
C ASP A 200 57.64 17.88 -35.31
N GLY A 201 56.69 18.61 -35.91
CA GLY A 201 56.84 20.06 -36.07
C GLY A 201 55.65 20.78 -36.70
N THR A 202 55.54 22.08 -36.42
CA THR A 202 54.66 22.99 -37.14
C THR A 202 55.24 23.26 -38.52
N LEU A 203 54.58 22.69 -39.53
CA LEU A 203 55.10 22.61 -40.88
C LEU A 203 54.46 23.59 -41.83
N ILE A 204 53.27 24.10 -41.52
CA ILE A 204 52.72 25.33 -42.08
C ILE A 204 52.44 26.29 -40.92
N THR A 205 53.33 27.24 -40.66
CA THR A 205 53.10 28.30 -39.66
C THR A 205 52.31 29.44 -40.29
N SER A 206 51.35 30.00 -39.56
CA SER A 206 50.49 31.10 -40.03
C SER A 206 50.58 32.27 -39.05
N SER A 207 50.89 33.47 -39.54
CA SER A 207 50.85 34.70 -38.73
C SER A 207 50.40 35.92 -39.54
N GLY A 208 49.76 36.89 -38.87
CA GLY A 208 49.16 38.07 -39.51
C GLY A 208 47.70 37.85 -39.92
N LEU A 209 47.35 38.20 -41.17
CA LEU A 209 46.03 37.95 -41.77
C LEU A 209 45.79 36.44 -42.00
N THR A 210 44.57 36.05 -42.38
CA THR A 210 44.22 34.65 -42.68
C THR A 210 45.03 34.11 -43.85
N ASN A 211 45.85 33.09 -43.59
CA ASN A 211 46.63 32.38 -44.60
C ASN A 211 45.97 31.04 -44.93
N ARG A 212 46.06 30.61 -46.20
CA ARG A 212 45.37 29.41 -46.73
C ARG A 212 46.33 28.45 -47.42
N TRP A 213 46.04 27.16 -47.33
CA TRP A 213 46.56 26.13 -48.23
C TRP A 213 45.40 25.47 -48.96
N ILE A 214 45.28 25.74 -50.25
CA ILE A 214 44.27 25.16 -51.13
C ILE A 214 44.88 23.97 -51.86
N SER A 215 44.31 22.79 -51.68
CA SER A 215 44.78 21.57 -52.32
C SER A 215 43.75 21.04 -53.30
N SER A 216 43.93 21.38 -54.57
CA SER A 216 43.13 20.88 -55.70
C SER A 216 43.67 19.56 -56.27
N GLY A 217 44.97 19.28 -56.06
CA GLY A 217 45.61 17.99 -56.35
C GLY A 217 45.67 17.03 -55.15
N PRO A 218 46.00 15.75 -55.37
CA PRO A 218 46.06 14.76 -54.29
C PRO A 218 47.28 14.98 -53.39
N VAL A 219 47.07 14.97 -52.08
CA VAL A 219 48.12 15.03 -51.05
C VAL A 219 48.34 13.63 -50.48
N THR A 220 49.57 13.12 -50.50
CA THR A 220 49.94 11.85 -49.88
C THR A 220 51.03 12.06 -48.85
N ARG A 221 50.77 11.70 -47.60
CA ARG A 221 51.79 11.59 -46.56
C ARG A 221 52.22 10.14 -46.37
N ARG A 222 53.52 9.88 -46.37
CA ARG A 222 54.10 8.53 -46.20
C ARG A 222 55.49 8.56 -45.55
N ASP A 223 56.00 7.38 -45.17
CA ASP A 223 57.36 7.16 -44.67
C ASP A 223 57.76 8.04 -43.45
N ALA A 224 56.81 8.35 -42.55
CA ALA A 224 56.97 9.33 -41.47
C ALA A 224 56.26 8.94 -40.17
N ALA A 225 56.94 9.05 -39.01
CA ALA A 225 56.41 8.65 -37.70
C ALA A 225 55.90 9.81 -36.80
N GLY A 226 56.17 11.08 -37.14
CA GLY A 226 55.83 12.25 -36.30
C GLY A 226 54.50 12.95 -36.62
N ARG A 227 54.33 14.20 -36.14
CA ARG A 227 53.20 15.10 -36.44
C ARG A 227 53.51 16.07 -37.59
N PHE A 228 52.62 16.18 -38.57
CA PHE A 228 52.63 17.21 -39.61
C PHE A 228 51.52 18.21 -39.28
N ILE A 229 51.87 19.38 -38.74
CA ILE A 229 50.91 20.35 -38.21
C ILE A 229 50.71 21.50 -39.19
N VAL A 230 49.45 21.78 -39.54
CA VAL A 230 49.00 22.84 -40.46
C VAL A 230 48.25 23.92 -39.69
N GLN A 231 48.86 25.09 -39.47
CA GLN A 231 48.21 26.22 -38.77
C GLN A 231 47.50 27.21 -39.71
N ALA A 232 47.70 27.08 -41.02
CA ALA A 232 46.89 27.79 -42.02
C ALA A 232 45.53 27.11 -42.19
N GLU A 233 44.55 27.83 -42.73
CA GLU A 233 43.31 27.20 -43.17
C GLU A 233 43.61 26.24 -44.31
N PHE A 234 43.13 24.99 -44.19
CA PHE A 234 43.38 23.95 -45.18
C PHE A 234 42.10 23.66 -45.96
N GLU A 235 42.15 23.75 -47.28
CA GLU A 235 41.03 23.48 -48.18
C GLU A 235 41.34 22.25 -49.02
N ASN A 236 40.66 21.15 -48.74
CA ASN A 236 40.88 19.87 -49.40
C ASN A 236 39.85 19.64 -50.51
N HIS A 237 40.26 19.87 -51.76
CA HIS A 237 39.49 19.60 -52.98
C HIS A 237 40.03 18.42 -53.80
N GLY A 238 41.31 18.05 -53.64
CA GLY A 238 41.98 16.98 -54.40
C GLY A 238 42.15 15.64 -53.68
N GLY A 239 41.87 15.59 -52.37
CA GLY A 239 41.97 14.40 -51.52
C GLY A 239 43.28 14.32 -50.73
N LEU A 240 43.20 13.80 -49.51
CA LEU A 240 44.34 13.61 -48.60
C LEU A 240 44.46 12.13 -48.19
N THR A 241 45.60 11.52 -48.49
CA THR A 241 45.97 10.17 -48.04
C THR A 241 47.07 10.25 -46.97
N VAL A 242 46.85 9.65 -45.80
CA VAL A 242 47.81 9.59 -44.69
C VAL A 242 48.20 8.13 -44.44
N GLN A 243 49.40 7.73 -44.88
CA GLN A 243 49.88 6.35 -44.77
C GLN A 243 50.63 6.07 -43.46
N SER A 244 51.17 7.11 -42.79
CA SER A 244 51.91 6.99 -41.54
C SER A 244 51.96 8.31 -40.74
N GLY A 245 52.02 8.23 -39.41
CA GLY A 245 52.12 9.40 -38.51
C GLY A 245 50.81 10.20 -38.40
N THR A 246 50.87 11.38 -37.77
CA THR A 246 49.67 12.21 -37.47
C THR A 246 49.60 13.48 -38.31
N PHE A 247 48.66 13.57 -39.25
CA PHE A 247 48.38 14.82 -39.99
C PHE A 247 47.41 15.67 -39.15
N ARG A 248 47.83 16.87 -38.74
CA ARG A 248 47.12 17.68 -37.75
C ARG A 248 46.71 19.04 -38.33
N LEU A 249 45.43 19.35 -38.25
CA LEU A 249 44.80 20.55 -38.80
C LEU A 249 44.47 21.54 -37.68
N ASP A 250 45.38 22.49 -37.46
CA ASP A 250 45.33 23.48 -36.39
C ASP A 250 44.64 24.80 -36.82
N GLY A 251 44.64 25.11 -38.12
CA GLY A 251 44.14 26.39 -38.66
C GLY A 251 42.65 26.45 -39.00
N GLY A 252 41.96 25.31 -39.03
CA GLY A 252 40.59 25.19 -39.57
C GLY A 252 40.59 25.01 -41.09
N GLY A 253 39.47 25.32 -41.73
CA GLY A 253 39.30 25.22 -43.19
C GLY A 253 38.10 24.36 -43.60
N GLU A 254 38.17 23.74 -44.77
CA GLU A 254 37.08 22.94 -45.31
C GLU A 254 37.56 21.77 -46.19
N SER A 255 36.65 20.85 -46.47
CA SER A 255 36.89 19.80 -47.44
C SER A 255 35.65 19.54 -48.29
N THR A 256 35.89 19.21 -49.56
CA THR A 256 34.90 18.69 -50.52
C THR A 256 35.40 17.38 -51.16
N ALA A 257 36.37 16.70 -50.54
CA ALA A 257 37.10 15.57 -51.12
C ALA A 257 37.45 14.50 -50.08
N SER A 258 38.01 13.37 -50.53
CA SER A 258 38.29 12.23 -49.65
C SER A 258 39.45 12.46 -48.67
N PHE A 259 39.33 11.89 -47.48
CA PHE A 259 40.40 11.61 -46.55
C PHE A 259 40.56 10.09 -46.44
N ASN A 260 41.76 9.56 -46.68
CA ASN A 260 42.08 8.14 -46.56
C ASN A 260 43.24 7.95 -45.56
N VAL A 261 42.96 7.35 -44.40
CA VAL A 261 43.95 7.22 -43.31
C VAL A 261 44.25 5.74 -43.07
N ALA A 262 45.53 5.35 -43.15
CA ALA A 262 45.99 3.99 -42.89
C ALA A 262 45.90 3.63 -41.40
N ASP A 263 45.86 2.34 -41.08
CA ASP A 263 45.74 1.76 -39.73
C ASP A 263 46.77 2.28 -38.70
N VAL A 264 47.98 2.63 -39.14
CA VAL A 264 49.06 3.16 -38.30
C VAL A 264 49.13 4.69 -38.29
N ALA A 265 48.15 5.37 -38.90
CA ALA A 265 48.14 6.82 -39.08
C ALA A 265 46.96 7.50 -38.35
N THR A 266 47.08 8.81 -38.18
CA THR A 266 46.07 9.66 -37.55
C THR A 266 45.82 10.90 -38.38
N LEU A 267 44.55 11.29 -38.55
CA LEU A 267 44.14 12.63 -38.97
C LEU A 267 43.49 13.33 -37.77
N ASP A 268 44.07 14.44 -37.31
CA ASP A 268 43.64 15.16 -36.11
C ASP A 268 43.11 16.54 -36.48
N PHE A 269 41.80 16.76 -36.30
CA PHE A 269 41.15 18.06 -36.41
C PHE A 269 41.36 18.83 -35.11
N ALA A 270 42.36 19.69 -35.07
CA ALA A 270 42.95 20.14 -33.83
C ALA A 270 43.05 21.66 -33.69
N THR A 271 42.04 22.34 -34.22
CA THR A 271 41.89 23.79 -34.25
C THR A 271 42.35 24.48 -32.95
N LEU A 272 43.28 25.43 -33.10
CA LEU A 272 44.01 26.03 -31.96
C LEU A 272 43.16 26.93 -31.06
N THR A 273 42.06 27.48 -31.58
CA THR A 273 41.19 28.40 -30.84
C THR A 273 39.73 28.03 -31.04
N ALA A 274 38.88 28.38 -30.06
CA ALA A 274 37.45 28.07 -30.07
C ALA A 274 36.69 28.64 -31.28
N ASN A 275 37.19 29.71 -31.90
CA ASN A 275 36.55 30.38 -33.04
C ASN A 275 36.93 29.79 -34.40
N ARG A 276 37.83 28.79 -34.45
CA ARG A 276 38.23 28.14 -35.69
C ARG A 276 37.33 26.94 -35.96
N THR A 277 36.91 26.82 -37.22
CA THR A 277 36.06 25.72 -37.69
C THR A 277 36.75 24.96 -38.80
N PHE A 278 36.65 23.63 -38.78
CA PHE A 278 36.89 22.79 -39.95
C PHE A 278 35.57 22.21 -40.42
N THR A 279 35.19 22.42 -41.68
CA THR A 279 33.89 21.98 -42.21
C THR A 279 34.06 20.88 -43.25
N LEU A 280 33.43 19.73 -43.02
CA LEU A 280 33.27 18.68 -44.03
C LEU A 280 32.02 18.99 -44.86
N GLN A 281 32.22 19.40 -46.10
CA GLN A 281 31.14 19.74 -47.03
C GLN A 281 30.79 18.56 -47.94
N GLU A 282 29.80 18.77 -48.81
CA GLU A 282 29.40 17.80 -49.84
C GLU A 282 30.61 17.33 -50.67
N GLY A 283 30.68 16.02 -50.93
CA GLY A 283 31.83 15.38 -51.58
C GLY A 283 32.91 14.86 -50.62
N THR A 284 32.89 15.25 -49.34
CA THR A 284 33.83 14.70 -48.35
C THR A 284 33.51 13.26 -48.01
N SER A 285 34.54 12.41 -47.94
CA SER A 285 34.46 11.04 -47.42
C SER A 285 35.63 10.75 -46.48
N LEU A 286 35.37 9.99 -45.41
CA LEU A 286 36.39 9.50 -44.48
C LEU A 286 36.50 7.98 -44.69
N SER A 287 37.71 7.46 -44.91
CA SER A 287 37.96 6.07 -45.27
C SER A 287 39.31 5.56 -44.75
N GLY A 288 39.45 4.23 -44.68
CA GLY A 288 40.65 3.59 -44.16
C GLY A 288 40.58 3.34 -42.65
N ALA A 289 41.40 2.40 -42.19
CA ALA A 289 41.37 1.87 -40.83
C ALA A 289 42.07 2.77 -39.80
N GLY A 290 42.58 3.93 -40.21
CA GLY A 290 43.29 4.88 -39.35
C GLY A 290 42.42 5.59 -38.32
N LEU A 291 43.07 6.33 -37.43
CA LEU A 291 42.39 7.11 -36.39
C LEU A 291 42.01 8.50 -36.92
N TYR A 292 40.72 8.83 -36.87
CA TYR A 292 40.25 10.20 -37.01
C TYR A 292 40.06 10.80 -35.61
N GLN A 293 40.72 11.90 -35.30
CA GLN A 293 40.73 12.48 -33.96
C GLN A 293 40.23 13.92 -33.97
N LYS A 294 39.51 14.32 -32.93
CA LYS A 294 39.20 15.71 -32.60
C LYS A 294 39.77 16.05 -31.22
N SER A 295 40.95 16.67 -31.19
CA SER A 295 41.64 17.05 -29.94
C SER A 295 41.67 18.56 -29.62
N GLY A 296 41.42 19.42 -30.61
CA GLY A 296 41.57 20.88 -30.50
C GLY A 296 40.39 21.63 -29.87
N LEU A 297 40.54 22.94 -29.67
CA LEU A 297 39.56 23.82 -29.01
C LEU A 297 38.41 24.28 -29.91
N GLY A 298 38.60 24.32 -31.23
CA GLY A 298 37.58 24.80 -32.17
C GLY A 298 36.54 23.75 -32.56
N ARG A 299 35.76 24.05 -33.59
CA ARG A 299 34.62 23.25 -34.04
C ARG A 299 35.00 22.36 -35.24
N LEU A 300 34.52 21.11 -35.23
CA LEU A 300 34.45 20.28 -36.44
C LEU A 300 32.99 20.23 -36.87
N VAL A 301 32.69 20.64 -38.10
CA VAL A 301 31.31 20.64 -38.65
C VAL A 301 31.20 19.57 -39.72
N ILE A 302 30.20 18.71 -39.62
CA ILE A 302 29.74 17.84 -40.70
C ILE A 302 28.47 18.48 -41.25
N ALA A 303 28.57 19.08 -42.43
CA ALA A 303 27.49 19.89 -42.99
C ALA A 303 26.24 19.05 -43.29
N GLN A 304 25.10 19.74 -43.38
CA GLN A 304 23.83 19.12 -43.74
C GLN A 304 23.94 18.35 -45.07
N GLY A 305 23.36 17.15 -45.13
CA GLY A 305 23.40 16.27 -46.30
C GLY A 305 24.70 15.49 -46.48
N VAL A 306 25.73 15.74 -45.66
CA VAL A 306 27.00 15.00 -45.70
C VAL A 306 26.92 13.77 -44.80
N THR A 307 27.34 12.61 -45.31
CA THR A 307 27.53 11.40 -44.51
C THR A 307 29.00 10.99 -44.53
N VAL A 308 29.60 10.82 -43.37
CA VAL A 308 30.98 10.32 -43.22
C VAL A 308 31.01 9.11 -42.31
N SER A 309 31.86 8.13 -42.64
CA SER A 309 31.88 6.83 -41.98
C SER A 309 33.28 6.37 -41.56
N PRO A 310 33.94 7.06 -40.60
CA PRO A 310 35.27 6.66 -40.14
C PRO A 310 35.21 5.32 -39.39
N GLU A 311 36.19 4.45 -39.62
CA GLU A 311 36.31 3.19 -38.86
C GLU A 311 36.63 3.47 -37.38
N ARG A 312 37.61 4.35 -37.12
CA ARG A 312 37.99 4.75 -35.76
C ARG A 312 37.89 6.26 -35.60
N PHE A 313 37.15 6.71 -34.59
CA PHE A 313 37.01 8.11 -34.23
C PHE A 313 37.33 8.31 -32.74
N GLU A 314 38.07 9.36 -32.40
CA GLU A 314 38.37 9.71 -31.01
C GLU A 314 38.08 11.20 -30.75
N LEU A 315 37.37 11.48 -29.65
CA LEU A 315 37.04 12.83 -29.20
C LEU A 315 37.71 13.11 -27.85
N THR A 316 38.76 13.94 -27.85
CA THR A 316 39.65 14.22 -26.69
C THR A 316 39.71 15.68 -26.25
N GLY A 317 38.95 16.59 -26.89
CA GLY A 317 38.93 18.03 -26.58
C GLY A 317 38.27 18.41 -25.25
N SER A 318 38.40 19.65 -24.78
CA SER A 318 37.75 20.09 -23.54
C SER A 318 36.21 20.16 -23.65
N ALA A 319 35.50 20.23 -22.52
CA ALA A 319 34.07 20.57 -22.55
C ALA A 319 33.86 21.90 -23.32
N GLY A 320 32.87 21.95 -24.22
CA GLY A 320 32.65 23.08 -25.13
C GLY A 320 33.47 23.08 -26.42
N THR A 321 34.14 21.97 -26.77
CA THR A 321 34.74 21.80 -28.12
C THR A 321 33.83 20.95 -29.00
N PRO A 322 32.87 21.55 -29.73
CA PRO A 322 31.83 20.79 -30.41
C PRO A 322 32.35 20.05 -31.65
N VAL A 323 31.92 18.80 -31.79
CA VAL A 323 31.68 18.19 -33.10
C VAL A 323 30.21 18.47 -33.42
N GLN A 324 29.98 19.39 -34.35
CA GLN A 324 28.65 19.72 -34.83
C GLN A 324 28.32 18.83 -36.03
N VAL A 325 27.31 18.00 -35.89
CA VAL A 325 26.84 17.07 -36.90
C VAL A 325 25.47 17.54 -37.37
N ASP A 326 25.45 18.29 -38.47
CA ASP A 326 24.21 18.69 -39.16
C ASP A 326 23.82 17.65 -40.23
N GLY A 327 24.77 16.82 -40.66
CA GLY A 327 24.59 15.66 -41.54
C GLY A 327 24.52 14.35 -40.77
N ARG A 328 25.39 13.38 -41.11
CA ARG A 328 25.45 12.06 -40.46
C ARG A 328 26.89 11.58 -40.26
N LEU A 329 27.17 11.07 -39.07
CA LEU A 329 28.47 10.51 -38.65
C LEU A 329 28.29 9.06 -38.23
N ASP A 330 28.67 8.09 -39.07
CA ASP A 330 28.56 6.66 -38.77
C ASP A 330 29.94 6.08 -38.37
N ILE A 331 30.16 5.80 -37.09
CA ILE A 331 31.47 5.39 -36.55
C ILE A 331 31.44 3.88 -36.26
N GLN A 332 32.52 3.14 -36.53
CA GLN A 332 32.63 1.75 -36.10
C GLN A 332 33.21 1.62 -34.68
N GLN A 333 34.32 2.29 -34.36
CA GLN A 333 34.92 2.34 -33.04
C GLN A 333 35.07 3.79 -32.58
N PHE A 334 34.31 4.17 -31.55
CA PHE A 334 34.31 5.52 -31.00
C PHE A 334 34.94 5.54 -29.60
N GLU A 335 36.06 6.23 -29.48
CA GLU A 335 36.69 6.58 -28.20
C GLU A 335 36.22 7.98 -27.77
N TRP A 336 35.31 8.06 -26.80
CA TRP A 336 34.79 9.34 -26.32
C TRP A 336 35.40 9.67 -24.97
N ASP A 337 36.50 10.41 -24.98
CA ASP A 337 37.19 10.80 -23.76
C ASP A 337 36.46 11.98 -23.08
N ARG A 338 36.15 13.03 -23.84
CA ARG A 338 35.50 14.26 -23.35
C ARG A 338 35.04 15.13 -24.53
N GLY A 339 34.15 16.08 -24.28
CA GLY A 339 33.70 17.06 -25.28
C GLY A 339 32.23 16.91 -25.66
N THR A 340 31.78 17.75 -26.59
CA THR A 340 30.37 17.96 -26.90
C THR A 340 30.04 17.47 -28.32
N LEU A 341 28.98 16.67 -28.46
CA LEU A 341 28.30 16.41 -29.73
C LEU A 341 27.10 17.35 -29.83
N THR A 342 26.93 18.01 -30.96
CA THR A 342 25.83 18.97 -31.20
C THR A 342 25.35 18.91 -32.65
N GLY A 343 24.30 19.65 -33.00
CA GLY A 343 23.75 19.73 -34.36
C GLY A 343 22.57 18.79 -34.56
N PHE A 344 21.67 19.13 -35.47
CA PHE A 344 20.39 18.46 -35.68
C PHE A 344 20.49 17.14 -36.48
N GLY A 345 21.70 16.71 -36.84
CA GLY A 345 21.97 15.45 -37.52
C GLY A 345 22.07 14.26 -36.56
N LEU A 346 22.65 13.16 -37.04
CA LEU A 346 22.76 11.90 -36.29
C LEU A 346 24.20 11.40 -36.22
N THR A 347 24.68 11.11 -35.02
CA THR A 347 25.87 10.27 -34.82
C THR A 347 25.42 8.84 -34.53
N ARG A 348 25.94 7.86 -35.26
CA ARG A 348 25.65 6.45 -35.04
C ARG A 348 26.93 5.66 -34.81
N VAL A 349 26.98 4.88 -33.74
CA VAL A 349 28.07 3.95 -33.45
C VAL A 349 27.64 2.53 -33.80
N THR A 350 28.25 1.94 -34.81
CA THR A 350 27.90 0.62 -35.34
C THR A 350 28.66 -0.54 -34.69
N GLY A 351 29.81 -0.28 -34.04
CA GLY A 351 30.65 -1.28 -33.40
C GLY A 351 30.82 -1.08 -31.89
N SER A 352 31.77 -0.26 -31.44
CA SER A 352 32.04 -0.06 -30.01
C SER A 352 32.14 1.41 -29.63
N LEU A 353 31.51 1.80 -28.52
CA LEU A 353 31.69 3.09 -27.85
C LEU A 353 32.41 2.90 -26.51
N ASN A 354 33.56 3.54 -26.33
CA ASN A 354 34.31 3.48 -25.09
C ASN A 354 34.29 4.84 -24.36
N MET A 355 33.81 4.83 -23.13
CA MET A 355 33.65 5.98 -22.23
C MET A 355 34.31 5.69 -20.87
N SER A 356 35.58 5.26 -20.92
CA SER A 356 36.35 4.82 -19.74
C SER A 356 37.19 5.91 -19.07
N SER A 357 37.29 7.09 -19.68
CA SER A 357 38.05 8.21 -19.12
C SER A 357 37.21 9.06 -18.15
N THR A 358 37.88 9.87 -17.32
CA THR A 358 37.21 10.75 -16.34
C THR A 358 36.64 12.04 -16.92
N GLY A 359 36.71 12.23 -18.23
CA GLY A 359 36.26 13.44 -18.92
C GLY A 359 34.74 13.63 -18.87
N ALA A 360 34.29 14.87 -19.00
CA ALA A 360 32.87 15.20 -19.14
C ALA A 360 32.45 15.10 -20.61
N ARG A 361 31.30 14.47 -20.84
CA ARG A 361 30.74 14.19 -22.17
C ARG A 361 29.38 14.85 -22.27
N GLU A 362 29.15 15.56 -23.37
CA GLU A 362 27.94 16.36 -23.56
C GLU A 362 27.27 15.99 -24.90
N VAL A 363 25.96 15.81 -24.89
CA VAL A 363 25.11 15.78 -26.09
C VAL A 363 24.15 16.97 -25.99
N ASP A 364 24.27 17.92 -26.89
CA ASP A 364 23.49 19.16 -26.84
C ASP A 364 22.71 19.35 -28.15
N ALA A 365 21.38 19.18 -28.07
CA ALA A 365 20.48 19.24 -29.22
C ALA A 365 20.93 18.34 -30.39
N HIS A 366 21.27 17.07 -30.08
CA HIS A 366 21.80 16.09 -31.02
C HIS A 366 21.38 14.65 -30.69
N ASP A 367 21.25 13.82 -31.71
CA ASP A 367 20.96 12.39 -31.54
C ASP A 367 22.22 11.53 -31.67
N LEU A 368 22.47 10.70 -30.65
CA LEU A 368 23.52 9.70 -30.62
C LEU A 368 22.89 8.29 -30.53
N GLU A 369 23.03 7.49 -31.58
CA GLU A 369 22.50 6.12 -31.65
C GLU A 369 23.62 5.07 -31.56
N ILE A 370 23.53 4.16 -30.60
CA ILE A 370 24.49 3.08 -30.39
C ILE A 370 23.86 1.76 -30.80
N LEU A 371 24.42 1.09 -31.82
CA LEU A 371 23.98 -0.24 -32.27
C LEU A 371 24.81 -1.38 -31.69
N GLY A 372 26.03 -1.09 -31.24
CA GLY A 372 26.98 -2.08 -30.74
C GLY A 372 27.24 -1.99 -29.24
N SER A 373 28.44 -2.38 -28.80
CA SER A 373 28.79 -2.44 -27.38
C SER A 373 29.28 -1.10 -26.84
N THR A 374 28.90 -0.73 -25.62
CA THR A 374 29.32 0.49 -24.93
C THR A 374 29.89 0.15 -23.57
N THR A 375 31.07 0.67 -23.26
CA THR A 375 31.65 0.60 -21.91
C THR A 375 31.66 1.99 -21.28
N TRP A 376 30.97 2.15 -20.15
CA TRP A 376 30.97 3.37 -19.35
C TRP A 376 31.51 3.11 -17.95
N SER A 377 32.79 3.39 -17.73
CA SER A 377 33.47 3.12 -16.45
C SER A 377 33.99 4.37 -15.73
N ALA A 378 33.95 5.55 -16.36
CA ALA A 378 34.26 6.81 -15.69
C ALA A 378 33.64 8.02 -16.41
N GLY A 379 33.77 9.20 -15.79
CA GLY A 379 33.26 10.45 -16.35
C GLY A 379 31.74 10.60 -16.16
N VAL A 380 31.26 11.81 -16.44
CA VAL A 380 29.83 12.15 -16.37
C VAL A 380 29.30 12.37 -17.77
N ILE A 381 28.02 12.10 -17.97
CA ILE A 381 27.32 12.37 -19.22
C ILE A 381 26.24 13.42 -18.93
N SER A 382 26.16 14.45 -19.77
CA SER A 382 25.12 15.46 -19.72
C SER A 382 24.43 15.56 -21.07
N LEU A 383 23.10 15.53 -21.06
CA LEU A 383 22.27 15.77 -22.22
C LEU A 383 21.45 17.05 -21.99
N SER A 384 21.36 17.90 -23.01
CA SER A 384 20.62 19.16 -22.99
C SER A 384 19.90 19.43 -24.31
N GLY A 385 19.01 20.43 -24.30
CA GLY A 385 18.14 20.72 -25.45
C GLY A 385 17.17 19.56 -25.72
N ASP A 386 17.03 19.20 -26.98
CA ASP A 386 16.26 18.06 -27.48
C ASP A 386 17.15 16.85 -27.84
N GLY A 387 18.36 16.78 -27.28
CA GLY A 387 19.30 15.71 -27.58
C GLY A 387 18.87 14.34 -27.04
N THR A 388 19.09 13.29 -27.84
CA THR A 388 18.72 11.91 -27.49
C THR A 388 19.96 11.00 -27.48
N PHE A 389 20.16 10.26 -26.39
CA PHE A 389 21.06 9.11 -26.38
C PHE A 389 20.24 7.83 -26.52
N ILE A 390 20.43 7.09 -27.62
CA ILE A 390 19.66 5.90 -27.95
C ILE A 390 20.58 4.67 -27.88
N ASN A 391 20.38 3.82 -26.88
CA ASN A 391 21.04 2.51 -26.83
C ASN A 391 20.19 1.43 -27.50
N ARG A 392 20.67 0.84 -28.59
CA ARG A 392 20.10 -0.35 -29.25
C ARG A 392 20.98 -1.59 -29.14
N GLY A 393 22.21 -1.44 -28.64
CA GLY A 393 23.15 -2.54 -28.42
C GLY A 393 23.27 -2.87 -26.93
N THR A 394 24.49 -3.00 -26.42
CA THR A 394 24.74 -3.27 -25.00
C THR A 394 25.47 -2.08 -24.39
N LEU A 395 25.01 -1.58 -23.25
CA LEU A 395 25.70 -0.55 -22.46
C LEU A 395 26.02 -1.11 -21.09
N ASP A 396 27.30 -1.27 -20.81
CA ASP A 396 27.82 -1.74 -19.53
C ASP A 396 28.34 -0.55 -18.71
N TYR A 397 27.67 -0.27 -17.60
CA TYR A 397 28.06 0.75 -16.64
C TYR A 397 28.69 0.14 -15.39
N SER A 398 29.95 0.48 -15.12
CA SER A 398 30.74 -0.02 -13.97
C SER A 398 31.47 1.11 -13.23
N GLY A 399 31.05 2.36 -13.44
CA GLY A 399 31.84 3.53 -13.09
C GLY A 399 31.80 3.99 -11.63
N THR A 400 32.85 4.70 -11.21
CA THR A 400 32.96 5.29 -9.86
C THR A 400 32.33 6.68 -9.74
N ARG A 401 32.22 7.40 -10.86
CA ARG A 401 31.45 8.66 -10.96
C ARG A 401 30.05 8.35 -11.45
N ARG A 402 29.05 8.88 -10.73
CA ARG A 402 27.70 8.34 -10.69
C ARG A 402 26.64 9.28 -11.28
N GLN A 403 26.94 10.07 -12.31
CA GLN A 403 25.99 11.10 -12.75
C GLN A 403 25.70 11.06 -14.26
N LEU A 404 24.42 10.85 -14.57
CA LEU A 404 23.77 11.19 -15.84
C LEU A 404 22.91 12.43 -15.58
N THR A 405 23.08 13.49 -16.37
CA THR A 405 22.26 14.70 -16.25
C THR A 405 21.41 14.89 -17.50
N LEU A 406 20.08 14.98 -17.37
CA LEU A 406 19.13 15.16 -18.46
C LEU A 406 18.36 16.48 -18.24
N SER A 407 18.70 17.50 -19.03
CA SER A 407 18.10 18.83 -18.95
C SER A 407 17.17 19.11 -20.13
N ASP A 408 16.33 20.12 -19.99
CA ASP A 408 15.41 20.61 -21.03
C ASP A 408 14.40 19.54 -21.46
N THR A 409 14.51 19.00 -22.68
CA THR A 409 13.67 17.91 -23.20
C THR A 409 14.52 16.71 -23.61
N ALA A 410 15.75 16.63 -23.11
CA ALA A 410 16.69 15.60 -23.50
C ALA A 410 16.29 14.22 -22.98
N GLN A 411 16.58 13.19 -23.78
CA GLN A 411 16.15 11.83 -23.50
C GLN A 411 17.32 10.85 -23.48
N PHE A 412 17.38 10.01 -22.45
CA PHE A 412 18.17 8.78 -22.48
C PHE A 412 17.23 7.61 -22.73
N ASN A 413 17.36 6.90 -23.84
CA ASN A 413 16.48 5.83 -24.24
C ASN A 413 17.24 4.52 -24.43
N ASN A 414 17.02 3.57 -23.53
CA ASN A 414 17.38 2.17 -23.77
C ASN A 414 16.32 1.54 -24.66
N ALA A 415 16.51 1.64 -25.97
CA ALA A 415 15.52 1.28 -26.97
C ALA A 415 15.33 -0.25 -27.08
N SER A 416 14.24 -0.67 -27.73
CA SER A 416 13.97 -2.08 -28.00
C SER A 416 15.16 -2.80 -28.65
N GLY A 417 15.54 -3.96 -28.07
CA GLY A 417 16.74 -4.72 -28.41
C GLY A 417 17.99 -4.32 -27.62
N GLY A 418 17.97 -3.13 -27.00
CA GLY A 418 19.05 -2.62 -26.15
C GLY A 418 19.08 -3.29 -24.78
N VAL A 419 20.29 -3.46 -24.26
CA VAL A 419 20.57 -3.94 -22.90
C VAL A 419 21.37 -2.88 -22.16
N LEU A 420 20.87 -2.44 -21.00
CA LEU A 420 21.56 -1.56 -20.07
C LEU A 420 21.91 -2.35 -18.82
N HIS A 421 23.20 -2.65 -18.66
CA HIS A 421 23.74 -3.38 -17.51
C HIS A 421 24.39 -2.40 -16.53
N LEU A 422 23.94 -2.42 -15.27
CA LEU A 422 24.30 -1.46 -14.23
C LEU A 422 24.96 -2.22 -13.06
N ASP A 423 26.29 -2.21 -13.02
CA ASP A 423 27.12 -2.85 -11.99
C ASP A 423 27.53 -1.90 -10.85
N ALA A 424 27.19 -0.63 -10.97
CA ALA A 424 27.53 0.42 -10.00
C ALA A 424 26.36 1.38 -9.82
N SER A 425 26.34 2.09 -8.69
CA SER A 425 25.27 3.05 -8.40
C SER A 425 25.32 4.24 -9.37
N LEU A 426 24.17 4.66 -9.90
CA LEU A 426 24.02 5.75 -10.86
C LEU A 426 22.93 6.72 -10.37
N GLN A 427 23.19 8.01 -10.44
CA GLN A 427 22.21 9.08 -10.24
C GLN A 427 21.87 9.69 -11.60
N VAL A 428 20.59 9.62 -11.95
CA VAL A 428 20.01 10.27 -13.11
C VAL A 428 19.24 11.49 -12.63
N THR A 429 19.76 12.67 -12.98
CA THR A 429 19.29 13.96 -12.45
C THR A 429 19.02 14.94 -13.58
N GLY A 430 18.39 16.06 -13.27
CA GLY A 430 18.22 17.16 -14.23
C GLY A 430 16.83 17.80 -14.17
N ALA A 431 16.60 18.77 -15.04
CA ALA A 431 15.38 19.55 -15.08
C ALA A 431 14.72 19.43 -16.45
N GLY A 432 13.65 18.63 -16.54
CA GLY A 432 12.80 18.48 -17.73
C GLY A 432 13.11 17.28 -18.63
N GLY A 433 14.30 16.66 -18.52
CA GLY A 433 14.65 15.48 -19.28
C GLY A 433 13.91 14.20 -18.85
N GLU A 434 14.11 13.13 -19.62
CA GLU A 434 13.41 11.85 -19.43
C GLU A 434 14.34 10.64 -19.58
N PHE A 435 14.16 9.65 -18.70
CA PHE A 435 14.84 8.37 -18.75
C PHE A 435 13.87 7.27 -19.19
N ALA A 436 14.07 6.74 -20.39
CA ALA A 436 13.18 5.81 -21.04
C ALA A 436 13.81 4.42 -21.23
N ASN A 437 12.99 3.38 -21.12
CA ASN A 437 13.35 2.01 -21.41
C ASN A 437 12.26 1.31 -22.24
N SER A 438 12.66 0.70 -23.34
CA SER A 438 11.85 -0.28 -24.08
C SER A 438 12.63 -1.57 -24.40
N GLY A 439 13.91 -1.64 -23.97
CA GLY A 439 14.76 -2.83 -23.98
C GLY A 439 14.80 -3.53 -22.61
N SER A 440 15.99 -3.97 -22.21
CA SER A 440 16.24 -4.59 -20.90
C SER A 440 17.16 -3.75 -20.03
N ILE A 441 16.78 -3.53 -18.79
CA ILE A 441 17.65 -3.01 -17.72
C ILE A 441 18.00 -4.16 -16.79
N ASP A 442 19.27 -4.28 -16.43
CA ASP A 442 19.80 -5.29 -15.51
C ASP A 442 20.64 -4.60 -14.43
N ILE A 443 20.19 -4.66 -13.17
CA ILE A 443 20.83 -4.01 -12.01
C ILE A 443 21.49 -5.09 -11.15
N GLN A 444 22.81 -5.01 -11.03
CA GLN A 444 23.64 -6.00 -10.32
C GLN A 444 24.54 -5.36 -9.26
N ASN A 445 25.28 -6.21 -8.53
CA ASN A 445 26.35 -5.81 -7.61
C ASN A 445 25.95 -4.78 -6.53
N LEU A 446 24.69 -4.81 -6.07
CA LEU A 446 24.12 -3.88 -5.08
C LEU A 446 24.13 -2.43 -5.56
N ALA A 447 23.98 -2.21 -6.87
CA ALA A 447 23.85 -0.87 -7.44
C ALA A 447 22.54 -0.19 -7.02
N THR A 448 22.62 1.06 -6.59
CA THR A 448 21.43 1.92 -6.40
C THR A 448 21.32 2.84 -7.59
N ILE A 449 20.18 2.78 -8.29
CA ILE A 449 19.89 3.64 -9.43
C ILE A 449 18.83 4.64 -8.98
N ASP A 450 19.20 5.90 -8.84
CA ASP A 450 18.33 6.98 -8.38
C ASP A 450 17.94 7.86 -9.56
N VAL A 451 16.67 7.85 -9.93
CA VAL A 451 16.14 8.55 -11.10
C VAL A 451 15.20 9.66 -10.63
N SER A 452 15.69 10.90 -10.70
CA SER A 452 14.97 12.10 -10.26
C SER A 452 14.31 12.89 -11.38
N VAL A 453 14.44 12.40 -12.61
CA VAL A 453 13.78 12.91 -13.81
C VAL A 453 12.56 12.05 -14.13
N ALA A 454 11.73 12.48 -15.08
CA ALA A 454 10.58 11.67 -15.52
C ALA A 454 11.07 10.33 -16.10
N VAL A 455 10.33 9.25 -15.84
CA VAL A 455 10.63 7.93 -16.41
C VAL A 455 9.53 7.43 -17.34
N GLU A 456 9.93 6.69 -18.37
CA GLU A 456 9.04 5.85 -19.18
C GLU A 456 9.62 4.43 -19.21
N LEU A 457 9.14 3.58 -18.30
CA LEU A 457 9.69 2.23 -18.09
C LEU A 457 8.81 1.17 -18.73
N GLY A 458 9.15 0.79 -19.96
CA GLY A 458 8.65 -0.40 -20.66
C GLY A 458 9.68 -1.54 -20.72
N GLY A 459 9.40 -2.57 -21.52
CA GLY A 459 10.31 -3.71 -21.71
C GLY A 459 10.50 -4.55 -20.43
N THR A 460 11.76 -4.83 -20.06
CA THR A 460 12.12 -5.60 -18.86
C THR A 460 13.05 -4.82 -17.94
N VAL A 461 12.86 -4.98 -16.63
CA VAL A 461 13.73 -4.44 -15.58
C VAL A 461 14.04 -5.56 -14.60
N ASP A 462 15.28 -6.02 -14.54
CA ASP A 462 15.74 -7.02 -13.59
C ASP A 462 16.58 -6.36 -12.48
N VAL A 463 16.13 -6.50 -11.25
CA VAL A 463 16.80 -6.00 -10.04
C VAL A 463 17.39 -7.20 -9.30
N ALA A 464 18.49 -7.73 -9.83
CA ALA A 464 19.14 -8.93 -9.31
C ALA A 464 19.89 -8.66 -8.00
N ALA A 465 20.51 -7.48 -7.86
CA ALA A 465 21.13 -7.02 -6.62
C ALA A 465 21.24 -5.49 -6.63
N GLY A 466 20.54 -4.80 -5.73
CA GLY A 466 20.49 -3.34 -5.63
C GLY A 466 19.08 -2.80 -5.44
N ARG A 467 18.90 -1.52 -5.78
CA ARG A 467 17.60 -0.83 -5.68
C ARG A 467 17.41 0.12 -6.85
N LEU A 468 16.20 0.16 -7.39
CA LEU A 468 15.75 1.20 -8.31
C LEU A 468 14.90 2.22 -7.55
N VAL A 469 15.35 3.47 -7.47
CA VAL A 469 14.65 4.56 -6.78
C VAL A 469 14.11 5.54 -7.83
N LEU A 470 12.81 5.79 -7.79
CA LEU A 470 12.07 6.61 -8.75
C LEU A 470 11.49 7.82 -8.02
N THR A 471 12.20 8.95 -8.03
CA THR A 471 11.77 10.19 -7.37
C THR A 471 11.08 11.17 -8.33
N GLY A 472 11.39 11.10 -9.63
CA GLY A 472 10.83 12.00 -10.66
C GLY A 472 9.41 11.65 -11.14
N GLY A 473 8.89 10.47 -10.80
CA GLY A 473 7.61 9.97 -11.31
C GLY A 473 7.67 9.58 -12.79
N GLY A 474 6.52 9.47 -13.45
CA GLY A 474 6.43 9.07 -14.86
C GLY A 474 5.48 7.89 -15.07
N SER A 475 5.79 7.00 -16.00
CA SER A 475 5.01 5.80 -16.32
C SER A 475 5.84 4.51 -16.24
N ALA A 476 5.18 3.41 -15.90
CA ALA A 476 5.73 2.07 -15.96
C ALA A 476 4.73 1.07 -16.54
N ASP A 477 5.10 0.42 -17.62
CA ASP A 477 4.41 -0.69 -18.29
C ASP A 477 5.32 -1.93 -18.48
N ALA A 478 6.53 -1.90 -17.88
CA ALA A 478 7.54 -2.96 -17.91
C ALA A 478 7.20 -4.21 -17.07
N ASN A 479 7.87 -5.31 -17.39
CA ASN A 479 7.97 -6.47 -16.50
C ASN A 479 9.19 -6.33 -15.59
N PHE A 480 8.94 -6.17 -14.29
CA PHE A 480 9.95 -6.12 -13.25
C PHE A 480 10.18 -7.51 -12.64
N SER A 481 11.45 -7.90 -12.52
CA SER A 481 11.92 -9.05 -11.75
C SER A 481 12.73 -8.50 -10.57
N ILE A 482 12.33 -8.79 -9.33
CA ILE A 482 12.93 -8.21 -8.12
C ILE A 482 13.42 -9.34 -7.23
N ALA A 483 14.74 -9.48 -7.09
CA ALA A 483 15.37 -10.49 -6.26
C ALA A 483 15.13 -10.26 -4.76
N ALA A 484 15.48 -11.25 -3.94
CA ALA A 484 15.25 -11.20 -2.49
C ALA A 484 16.07 -10.05 -1.87
N ASP A 485 15.48 -9.38 -0.88
CA ASP A 485 16.05 -8.21 -0.19
C ASP A 485 16.33 -7.00 -1.11
N GLN A 486 15.77 -6.99 -2.33
CA GLN A 486 15.85 -5.88 -3.28
C GLN A 486 14.49 -5.20 -3.44
N ASP A 487 14.51 -3.97 -3.94
CA ASP A 487 13.31 -3.17 -4.10
C ASP A 487 13.32 -2.23 -5.32
N VAL A 488 12.11 -1.99 -5.83
CA VAL A 488 11.79 -0.84 -6.68
C VAL A 488 11.00 0.12 -5.81
N THR A 489 11.48 1.35 -5.66
CA THR A 489 10.90 2.30 -4.70
C THR A 489 10.48 3.60 -5.32
N VAL A 490 9.29 4.05 -4.94
CA VAL A 490 8.75 5.38 -5.20
C VAL A 490 8.68 6.16 -3.87
N PRO A 491 9.75 6.87 -3.47
CA PRO A 491 9.74 7.68 -2.24
C PRO A 491 9.06 9.06 -2.44
N SER A 492 8.96 9.54 -3.67
CA SER A 492 8.29 10.78 -4.05
C SER A 492 7.84 10.71 -5.50
N GLY A 493 7.13 11.73 -5.96
CA GLY A 493 6.63 11.77 -7.33
C GLY A 493 5.43 10.85 -7.55
N ARG A 494 4.92 10.87 -8.78
CA ARG A 494 3.73 10.14 -9.19
C ARG A 494 4.11 9.15 -10.29
N LEU A 495 4.09 7.86 -9.98
CA LEU A 495 4.34 6.79 -10.94
C LEU A 495 2.99 6.22 -11.42
N VAL A 496 2.72 6.34 -12.72
CA VAL A 496 1.54 5.74 -13.36
C VAL A 496 1.90 4.34 -13.82
N VAL A 497 1.32 3.33 -13.19
CA VAL A 497 1.56 1.91 -13.49
C VAL A 497 0.42 1.40 -14.37
N ASN A 498 0.73 1.07 -15.62
CA ASN A 498 -0.25 0.67 -16.62
C ASN A 498 -0.09 -0.81 -16.99
N GLU A 499 -1.15 -1.41 -17.55
CA GLU A 499 -1.01 -2.71 -18.22
C GLU A 499 0.00 -2.60 -19.39
N PRO A 500 0.89 -3.58 -19.58
CA PRO A 500 0.91 -4.92 -18.97
C PRO A 500 1.87 -5.06 -17.76
N ALA A 501 2.16 -4.00 -17.00
CA ALA A 501 3.16 -4.03 -15.94
C ALA A 501 2.99 -5.19 -14.94
N LYS A 502 4.12 -5.78 -14.54
CA LYS A 502 4.21 -6.83 -13.51
C LYS A 502 5.40 -6.60 -12.60
N PHE A 503 5.25 -6.87 -11.32
CA PHE A 503 6.32 -6.86 -10.33
C PHE A 503 6.47 -8.25 -9.73
N ALA A 504 7.33 -9.08 -10.31
CA ALA A 504 7.51 -10.47 -9.93
C ALA A 504 8.78 -10.68 -9.09
N GLY A 505 8.78 -11.71 -8.25
CA GLY A 505 9.93 -12.11 -7.44
C GLY A 505 9.77 -11.81 -5.95
N PRO A 506 10.72 -12.29 -5.12
CA PRO A 506 10.63 -12.18 -3.66
C PRO A 506 10.94 -10.79 -3.09
N GLY A 507 11.41 -9.84 -3.90
CA GLY A 507 11.58 -8.43 -3.49
C GLY A 507 10.28 -7.63 -3.51
N PHE A 508 10.37 -6.33 -3.22
CA PHE A 508 9.20 -5.45 -3.02
C PHE A 508 9.11 -4.30 -4.03
N LEU A 509 7.88 -4.00 -4.43
CA LEU A 509 7.51 -2.65 -4.86
C LEU A 509 7.18 -1.82 -3.60
N VAL A 510 7.99 -0.81 -3.31
CA VAL A 510 7.89 0.02 -2.09
C VAL A 510 7.41 1.42 -2.43
N ILE A 511 6.31 1.86 -1.80
CA ILE A 511 5.79 3.21 -1.92
C ILE A 511 5.93 3.83 -0.52
N GLU A 512 6.80 4.83 -0.40
CA GLU A 512 7.17 5.39 0.90
C GLU A 512 7.17 6.92 0.90
N ALA A 513 7.39 7.52 2.07
CA ALA A 513 7.38 8.97 2.28
C ALA A 513 6.16 9.69 1.66
N THR A 514 6.33 10.35 0.50
CA THR A 514 5.26 11.08 -0.21
C THR A 514 4.94 10.51 -1.59
N GLY A 515 5.49 9.33 -1.92
CA GLY A 515 5.31 8.68 -3.20
C GLY A 515 3.86 8.30 -3.50
N VAL A 516 3.51 8.33 -4.79
CA VAL A 516 2.21 7.94 -5.30
C VAL A 516 2.37 6.92 -6.43
N ALA A 517 1.67 5.80 -6.33
CA ALA A 517 1.53 4.82 -7.41
C ALA A 517 0.09 4.80 -7.91
N ASP A 518 -0.14 5.25 -9.15
CA ASP A 518 -1.45 5.21 -9.81
C ASP A 518 -1.56 4.01 -10.73
N VAL A 519 -2.33 3.02 -10.31
CA VAL A 519 -2.60 1.79 -11.06
C VAL A 519 -3.73 2.06 -12.06
N GLY A 520 -3.37 2.23 -13.33
CA GLY A 520 -4.28 2.57 -14.43
C GLY A 520 -5.02 1.38 -15.06
N GLY A 521 -4.44 0.17 -14.99
CA GLY A 521 -5.01 -1.09 -15.50
C GLY A 521 -4.90 -2.25 -14.50
N ASN A 522 -5.04 -3.50 -14.96
CA ASN A 522 -4.80 -4.70 -14.17
C ASN A 522 -3.29 -4.96 -14.01
N VAL A 523 -2.77 -4.65 -12.83
CA VAL A 523 -1.36 -4.81 -12.48
C VAL A 523 -1.23 -5.94 -11.47
N VAL A 524 -0.19 -6.75 -11.64
CA VAL A 524 0.12 -7.85 -10.73
C VAL A 524 1.46 -7.59 -10.06
N ALA A 525 1.50 -7.68 -8.74
CA ALA A 525 2.71 -7.59 -7.94
C ALA A 525 2.78 -8.75 -6.96
N ASP A 526 3.95 -9.39 -6.81
CA ASP A 526 4.13 -10.45 -5.82
C ASP A 526 4.13 -9.86 -4.41
N ASN A 527 4.98 -8.86 -4.16
CA ASN A 527 5.04 -8.16 -2.88
C ASN A 527 4.95 -6.64 -3.04
N VAL A 528 4.14 -6.01 -2.20
CA VAL A 528 3.97 -4.55 -2.14
C VAL A 528 4.16 -4.08 -0.70
N GLU A 529 4.91 -3.00 -0.52
CA GLU A 529 5.05 -2.32 0.76
C GLU A 529 4.59 -0.86 0.64
N LEU A 530 3.72 -0.43 1.55
CA LEU A 530 3.27 0.94 1.66
C LEU A 530 3.70 1.50 3.03
N ALA A 531 4.71 2.37 3.02
CA ALA A 531 5.51 2.73 4.19
C ALA A 531 5.64 4.24 4.48
N GLY A 532 4.67 5.06 4.06
CA GLY A 532 4.69 6.50 4.35
C GLY A 532 3.32 7.10 4.61
N SER A 533 3.29 8.22 5.34
CA SER A 533 2.11 9.07 5.48
C SER A 533 2.50 10.47 4.98
N PRO A 534 2.00 10.93 3.80
CA PRO A 534 0.78 10.51 3.11
C PRO A 534 1.01 9.65 1.84
N ALA A 535 1.99 8.75 1.80
CA ALA A 535 2.20 7.87 0.65
C ALA A 535 0.91 7.14 0.25
N SER A 536 0.69 6.94 -1.07
CA SER A 536 -0.58 6.39 -1.54
C SER A 536 -0.48 5.48 -2.76
N ILE A 537 -1.36 4.48 -2.80
CA ILE A 537 -1.66 3.67 -3.97
C ILE A 537 -3.08 4.04 -4.43
N SER A 538 -3.18 4.53 -5.65
CA SER A 538 -4.43 4.93 -6.29
C SER A 538 -4.80 3.92 -7.36
N THR A 539 -5.87 3.17 -7.18
CA THR A 539 -6.29 2.14 -8.13
C THR A 539 -7.47 2.66 -8.96
N ALA A 540 -7.23 3.00 -10.22
CA ALA A 540 -8.29 3.13 -11.22
C ALA A 540 -8.62 1.76 -11.84
N GLY A 541 -7.59 0.92 -12.03
CA GLY A 541 -7.69 -0.48 -12.44
C GLY A 541 -7.68 -1.48 -11.26
N GLU A 542 -7.36 -2.75 -11.54
CA GLU A 542 -7.15 -3.79 -10.52
C GLU A 542 -5.67 -3.87 -10.12
N LEU A 543 -5.37 -3.79 -8.82
CA LEU A 543 -4.05 -4.17 -8.29
C LEU A 543 -4.17 -5.54 -7.60
N LYS A 544 -3.50 -6.55 -8.12
CA LYS A 544 -3.43 -7.88 -7.51
C LYS A 544 -2.07 -8.12 -6.83
N VAL A 545 -2.08 -8.24 -5.51
CA VAL A 545 -0.93 -8.63 -4.69
C VAL A 545 -0.96 -10.15 -4.46
N GLN A 546 0.03 -10.88 -4.97
CA GLN A 546 -0.01 -12.34 -4.98
C GLN A 546 0.53 -13.01 -3.72
N THR A 547 1.54 -12.42 -3.08
CA THR A 547 2.30 -13.06 -2.00
C THR A 547 2.18 -12.29 -0.69
N LEU A 548 2.57 -11.00 -0.65
CA LEU A 548 2.54 -10.23 0.60
C LEU A 548 2.25 -8.75 0.38
N LEU A 549 1.28 -8.22 1.11
CA LEU A 549 1.09 -6.77 1.31
C LEU A 549 1.62 -6.36 2.68
N ARG A 550 2.67 -5.54 2.74
CA ARG A 550 3.08 -4.84 3.97
C ARG A 550 2.47 -3.45 3.97
N TRP A 551 1.56 -3.19 4.88
CA TRP A 551 0.92 -1.90 5.02
C TRP A 551 1.36 -1.27 6.34
N LEU A 552 2.36 -0.40 6.29
CA LEU A 552 2.94 0.25 7.47
C LEU A 552 2.27 1.59 7.76
N ALA A 553 1.92 2.35 6.72
CA ALA A 553 1.25 3.64 6.80
C ALA A 553 0.53 3.96 5.47
N GLY A 554 -0.14 5.11 5.39
CA GLY A 554 -0.58 5.66 4.10
C GLY A 554 -1.96 5.21 3.63
N GLN A 555 -2.25 5.49 2.37
CA GLN A 555 -3.60 5.39 1.82
C GLN A 555 -3.68 4.47 0.59
N VAL A 556 -4.68 3.60 0.56
CA VAL A 556 -5.09 2.89 -0.66
C VAL A 556 -6.43 3.48 -1.10
N ASN A 557 -6.47 4.18 -2.24
CA ASN A 557 -7.64 4.92 -2.72
C ASN A 557 -7.97 4.60 -4.18
N GLY A 558 -9.07 5.15 -4.70
CA GLY A 558 -9.44 5.07 -6.12
C GLY A 558 -10.69 4.25 -6.43
N ALA A 559 -11.20 4.38 -7.66
CA ALA A 559 -12.48 3.79 -8.07
C ALA A 559 -12.41 2.29 -8.43
N GLY A 560 -11.20 1.73 -8.49
CA GLY A 560 -10.86 0.37 -8.92
C GLY A 560 -10.97 -0.67 -7.81
N ARG A 561 -10.14 -1.71 -7.93
CA ARG A 561 -10.17 -2.91 -7.07
C ARG A 561 -8.76 -3.28 -6.60
N MET A 562 -8.60 -3.59 -5.33
CA MET A 562 -7.38 -4.24 -4.82
C MET A 562 -7.70 -5.68 -4.42
N VAL A 563 -6.88 -6.64 -4.84
CA VAL A 563 -6.98 -8.05 -4.45
C VAL A 563 -5.67 -8.46 -3.79
N VAL A 564 -5.73 -8.93 -2.55
CA VAL A 564 -4.58 -9.53 -1.86
C VAL A 564 -4.83 -11.03 -1.77
N SER A 565 -4.24 -11.79 -2.70
CA SER A 565 -4.36 -13.25 -2.75
C SER A 565 -3.47 -13.94 -1.73
N GLY A 566 -2.32 -13.36 -1.44
CA GLY A 566 -1.41 -13.79 -0.37
C GLY A 566 -1.77 -13.17 0.98
N ASP A 567 -0.77 -13.06 1.85
CA ASP A 567 -0.96 -12.50 3.20
C ASP A 567 -0.87 -10.96 3.20
N ALA A 568 -1.41 -10.32 4.24
CA ALA A 568 -1.25 -8.91 4.51
C ALA A 568 -0.80 -8.65 5.94
N GLU A 569 0.16 -7.77 6.12
CA GLU A 569 0.67 -7.32 7.42
C GLU A 569 0.35 -5.85 7.61
N LEU A 570 -0.66 -5.55 8.44
CA LEU A 570 -1.01 -4.19 8.84
C LEU A 570 -0.26 -3.89 10.14
N SER A 571 0.87 -3.20 10.02
CA SER A 571 1.77 -2.89 11.15
C SER A 571 2.23 -1.43 11.10
N GLY A 572 3.12 -0.98 11.98
CA GLY A 572 3.48 0.44 12.08
C GLY A 572 2.41 1.28 12.78
N ALA A 573 2.84 2.25 13.58
CA ALA A 573 1.97 3.02 14.48
C ALA A 573 1.06 4.02 13.75
N ASP A 574 1.40 4.39 12.52
CA ASP A 574 0.62 5.33 11.72
C ASP A 574 -0.69 4.72 11.21
N ASP A 575 -1.69 5.58 11.05
CA ASP A 575 -3.00 5.18 10.57
C ASP A 575 -2.98 4.78 9.09
N LYS A 576 -3.82 3.80 8.76
CA LYS A 576 -4.01 3.26 7.41
C LYS A 576 -5.39 3.66 6.92
N SER A 577 -5.48 4.13 5.67
CA SER A 577 -6.76 4.53 5.08
C SER A 577 -7.08 3.72 3.84
N LEU A 578 -8.26 3.11 3.83
CA LEU A 578 -8.84 2.36 2.72
C LEU A 578 -10.01 3.16 2.13
N ALA A 579 -9.74 3.84 1.02
CA ALA A 579 -10.70 4.63 0.24
C ALA A 579 -10.86 4.09 -1.18
N VAL A 580 -10.48 2.83 -1.41
CA VAL A 580 -10.69 2.13 -2.68
C VAL A 580 -12.12 1.61 -2.75
N ARG A 581 -12.73 1.64 -3.93
CA ARG A 581 -14.11 1.14 -4.11
C ARG A 581 -14.28 -0.31 -3.66
N ARG A 582 -13.30 -1.18 -3.93
CA ARG A 582 -13.32 -2.59 -3.52
C ARG A 582 -11.95 -3.10 -3.09
N MET A 583 -11.89 -3.76 -1.94
CA MET A 583 -10.75 -4.55 -1.50
C MET A 583 -11.19 -6.00 -1.26
N ASP A 584 -10.50 -6.98 -1.81
CA ASP A 584 -10.68 -8.38 -1.47
C ASP A 584 -9.39 -8.94 -0.86
N THR A 585 -9.49 -9.57 0.30
CA THR A 585 -8.35 -10.22 0.96
C THR A 585 -8.65 -11.71 1.13
N GLU A 586 -7.86 -12.54 0.47
CA GLU A 586 -8.05 -13.99 0.38
C GLU A 586 -7.15 -14.76 1.35
N GLY A 587 -5.90 -14.31 1.54
CA GLY A 587 -4.96 -14.86 2.52
C GLY A 587 -5.15 -14.29 3.94
N ALA A 588 -4.18 -14.55 4.81
CA ALA A 588 -4.23 -14.10 6.19
C ALA A 588 -3.90 -12.60 6.30
N VAL A 589 -4.68 -11.86 7.09
CA VAL A 589 -4.45 -10.46 7.41
C VAL A 589 -4.05 -10.37 8.87
N PHE A 590 -2.84 -9.93 9.16
CA PHE A 590 -2.33 -9.73 10.51
C PHE A 590 -2.40 -8.25 10.85
N TRP A 591 -3.36 -7.87 11.69
CA TRP A 591 -3.47 -6.49 12.18
C TRP A 591 -2.73 -6.33 13.50
N ASN A 592 -1.52 -5.81 13.40
CA ASN A 592 -0.57 -5.66 14.50
C ASN A 592 -0.56 -4.23 15.06
N ASP A 593 -0.75 -3.20 14.23
CA ASP A 593 -0.70 -1.80 14.67
C ASP A 593 -1.38 -0.81 13.69
N GLY A 594 -1.53 0.45 14.11
CA GLY A 594 -2.20 1.55 13.40
C GLY A 594 -3.73 1.43 13.38
N ASP A 595 -4.45 2.55 13.42
CA ASP A 595 -5.90 2.51 13.18
C ASP A 595 -6.19 2.30 11.69
N LEU A 596 -7.34 1.71 11.38
CA LEU A 596 -7.78 1.46 10.00
C LEU A 596 -9.04 2.27 9.70
N GLY A 597 -8.95 3.23 8.79
CA GLY A 597 -10.07 4.06 8.35
C GLY A 597 -10.60 3.64 6.97
N LEU A 598 -11.89 3.31 6.88
CA LEU A 598 -12.60 3.03 5.64
C LEU A 598 -13.43 4.25 5.20
N SER A 599 -13.31 4.66 3.94
CA SER A 599 -14.05 5.81 3.40
C SER A 599 -14.47 5.60 1.94
N GLU A 600 -15.08 6.62 1.33
CA GLU A 600 -15.38 6.69 -0.12
C GLU A 600 -16.17 5.50 -0.69
N GLY A 601 -17.11 4.93 0.09
CA GLY A 601 -17.96 3.83 -0.37
C GLY A 601 -17.22 2.48 -0.53
N CYS A 602 -16.06 2.32 0.10
CA CYS A 602 -15.30 1.08 0.12
C CYS A 602 -16.11 -0.13 0.56
N LEU A 603 -16.02 -1.22 -0.20
CA LEU A 603 -16.38 -2.58 0.21
C LEU A 603 -15.12 -3.43 0.39
N TRP A 604 -14.80 -3.78 1.63
CA TRP A 604 -13.76 -4.74 1.95
C TRP A 604 -14.37 -6.13 2.19
N THR A 605 -14.14 -7.07 1.28
CA THR A 605 -14.53 -8.47 1.44
C THR A 605 -13.34 -9.29 1.94
N HIS A 606 -13.53 -10.06 3.00
CA HIS A 606 -12.49 -10.90 3.59
C HIS A 606 -12.90 -12.37 3.60
N THR A 607 -12.13 -13.25 2.95
CA THR A 607 -12.38 -14.71 2.91
C THR A 607 -11.32 -15.52 3.64
N GLY A 608 -10.17 -14.93 3.97
CA GLY A 608 -9.09 -15.57 4.72
C GLY A 608 -9.27 -15.54 6.24
N THR A 609 -8.18 -15.29 6.98
CA THR A 609 -8.22 -15.03 8.42
C THR A 609 -7.71 -13.62 8.73
N LEU A 610 -8.52 -12.78 9.36
CA LEU A 610 -8.13 -11.48 9.91
C LEU A 610 -7.83 -11.69 11.39
N ASP A 611 -6.55 -11.75 11.75
CA ASP A 611 -6.10 -11.90 13.12
C ASP A 611 -5.72 -10.54 13.71
N ILE A 612 -6.51 -10.10 14.69
CA ILE A 612 -6.36 -8.83 15.39
C ILE A 612 -5.41 -9.05 16.57
N ARG A 613 -4.15 -8.66 16.36
CA ARG A 613 -3.00 -8.89 17.25
C ARG A 613 -2.49 -7.63 17.95
N THR A 614 -3.26 -6.56 17.92
CA THR A 614 -2.79 -5.24 18.37
C THR A 614 -2.40 -5.28 19.86
N PRO A 615 -1.19 -4.81 20.24
CA PRO A 615 -0.72 -4.80 21.64
C PRO A 615 -1.30 -3.64 22.45
N VAL A 616 -1.99 -2.72 21.78
CA VAL A 616 -2.64 -1.52 22.32
C VAL A 616 -4.01 -1.37 21.67
N ALA A 617 -4.85 -0.51 22.25
CA ALA A 617 -6.19 -0.30 21.74
C ALA A 617 -6.15 0.29 20.34
N ARG A 618 -6.91 -0.29 19.41
CA ARG A 618 -6.99 0.13 18.02
C ARG A 618 -8.43 0.16 17.53
N SER A 619 -8.65 1.00 16.53
CA SER A 619 -9.96 1.23 15.93
C SER A 619 -9.97 0.87 14.46
N MET A 620 -11.02 0.18 14.04
CA MET A 620 -11.45 0.15 12.65
C MET A 620 -12.62 1.11 12.55
N SER A 621 -12.48 2.19 11.79
CA SER A 621 -13.49 3.23 11.65
C SER A 621 -13.95 3.39 10.21
N GLY A 622 -15.17 3.89 10.01
CA GLY A 622 -15.62 4.22 8.67
C GLY A 622 -16.79 5.19 8.59
N THR A 623 -16.93 5.82 7.43
CA THR A 623 -18.03 6.74 7.12
C THR A 623 -19.23 5.98 6.51
N PRO A 624 -20.44 6.58 6.49
CA PRO A 624 -21.60 5.98 5.86
C PRO A 624 -21.31 5.46 4.44
N VAL A 625 -21.98 4.35 4.06
CA VAL A 625 -21.87 3.70 2.74
C VAL A 625 -20.60 2.85 2.55
N THR A 626 -19.77 2.68 3.58
CA THR A 626 -18.65 1.70 3.58
C THR A 626 -19.02 0.40 4.30
N PHE A 627 -18.40 -0.71 3.90
CA PHE A 627 -18.71 -2.04 4.42
C PHE A 627 -17.45 -2.91 4.57
N PHE A 628 -17.36 -3.62 5.69
CA PHE A 628 -16.50 -4.79 5.84
C PHE A 628 -17.38 -6.04 5.83
N ASP A 629 -17.13 -6.98 4.92
CA ASP A 629 -17.87 -8.23 4.81
C ASP A 629 -16.98 -9.44 5.12
N ASN A 630 -17.19 -10.00 6.31
CA ASN A 630 -16.56 -11.22 6.75
C ASN A 630 -17.23 -12.46 6.13
N ARG A 631 -16.49 -13.14 5.28
CA ARG A 631 -16.79 -14.47 4.73
C ARG A 631 -15.76 -15.54 5.12
N GLY A 632 -14.70 -15.13 5.83
CA GLY A 632 -13.64 -15.98 6.36
C GLY A 632 -13.71 -16.06 7.88
N THR A 633 -12.60 -15.79 8.57
CA THR A 633 -12.53 -15.75 10.04
C THR A 633 -11.98 -14.42 10.52
N VAL A 634 -12.71 -13.71 11.40
CA VAL A 634 -12.14 -12.60 12.18
C VAL A 634 -11.77 -13.14 13.55
N ARG A 635 -10.48 -13.13 13.90
CA ARG A 635 -9.97 -13.65 15.17
C ARG A 635 -9.44 -12.52 16.03
N LYS A 636 -9.87 -12.47 17.29
CA LYS A 636 -9.33 -11.59 18.33
C LYS A 636 -8.53 -12.43 19.33
N SER A 637 -7.20 -12.38 19.22
CA SER A 637 -6.28 -13.28 19.94
C SER A 637 -5.54 -12.62 21.12
N THR A 638 -5.60 -11.30 21.27
CA THR A 638 -4.90 -10.55 22.34
C THR A 638 -5.82 -10.09 23.46
N ASN A 639 -5.27 -9.78 24.64
CA ASN A 639 -6.05 -9.33 25.80
C ASN A 639 -6.33 -7.80 25.86
N VAL A 640 -6.31 -7.13 24.71
CA VAL A 640 -6.49 -5.67 24.59
C VAL A 640 -7.83 -5.36 23.92
N LEU A 641 -8.39 -4.18 24.17
CA LEU A 641 -9.62 -3.71 23.51
C LEU A 641 -9.36 -3.41 22.02
N THR A 642 -10.16 -3.98 21.13
CA THR A 642 -10.28 -3.51 19.73
C THR A 642 -11.69 -3.04 19.49
N THR A 643 -11.82 -1.85 18.92
CA THR A 643 -13.12 -1.25 18.64
C THR A 643 -13.34 -1.17 17.13
N VAL A 644 -14.43 -1.76 16.66
CA VAL A 644 -14.98 -1.52 15.32
C VAL A 644 -16.05 -0.44 15.49
N SER A 645 -15.83 0.77 14.97
CA SER A 645 -16.67 1.94 15.25
C SER A 645 -16.97 2.77 14.02
N GLY A 646 -17.88 3.73 14.16
CA GLY A 646 -18.30 4.60 13.06
C GLY A 646 -19.56 4.10 12.37
N ARG A 647 -19.99 4.82 11.34
CA ARG A 647 -21.27 4.59 10.66
C ARG A 647 -21.12 3.70 9.43
N PHE A 648 -20.25 2.70 9.49
CA PHE A 648 -20.08 1.72 8.42
C PHE A 648 -20.68 0.36 8.79
N GLY A 649 -20.87 -0.51 7.79
CA GLY A 649 -21.45 -1.84 7.98
C GLY A 649 -20.41 -2.91 8.28
N PHE A 650 -20.40 -3.47 9.49
CA PHE A 650 -19.69 -4.71 9.80
C PHE A 650 -20.63 -5.90 9.52
N LEU A 651 -20.42 -6.58 8.40
CA LEU A 651 -21.23 -7.71 7.97
C LEU A 651 -20.51 -9.01 8.32
N ASN A 652 -21.20 -9.93 9.00
CA ASN A 652 -20.76 -11.31 9.16
C ASN A 652 -21.66 -12.20 8.32
N SER A 653 -21.46 -12.17 6.99
CA SER A 653 -22.42 -12.75 6.04
C SER A 653 -22.29 -14.25 5.88
N ALA A 654 -21.07 -14.79 5.96
CA ALA A 654 -20.79 -16.22 5.79
C ALA A 654 -19.61 -16.75 6.61
N GLY A 655 -18.94 -15.90 7.40
CA GLY A 655 -17.72 -16.24 8.14
C GLY A 655 -17.93 -16.65 9.61
N SER A 656 -16.82 -16.72 10.34
CA SER A 656 -16.79 -16.83 11.81
C SER A 656 -16.17 -15.57 12.42
N VAL A 657 -16.62 -15.18 13.60
CA VAL A 657 -15.94 -14.21 14.45
C VAL A 657 -15.55 -14.89 15.76
N ASP A 658 -14.26 -15.01 15.99
CA ASP A 658 -13.66 -15.75 17.10
C ASP A 658 -13.06 -14.76 18.11
N VAL A 659 -13.64 -14.68 19.31
CA VAL A 659 -13.22 -13.76 20.38
C VAL A 659 -12.59 -14.58 21.51
N GLU A 660 -11.28 -14.80 21.40
CA GLU A 660 -10.53 -15.66 22.32
C GLU A 660 -10.08 -14.92 23.58
N GLN A 661 -9.68 -13.65 23.45
CA GLN A 661 -9.19 -12.81 24.55
C GLN A 661 -9.60 -11.35 24.35
N GLY A 662 -9.52 -10.55 25.43
CA GLY A 662 -9.78 -9.12 25.39
C GLY A 662 -11.23 -8.77 25.05
N VAL A 663 -11.46 -7.58 24.50
CA VAL A 663 -12.78 -7.10 24.11
C VAL A 663 -12.79 -6.80 22.61
N LEU A 664 -13.72 -7.42 21.87
CA LEU A 664 -14.09 -7.00 20.52
C LEU A 664 -15.39 -6.21 20.62
N ARG A 665 -15.29 -4.89 20.41
CA ARG A 665 -16.43 -3.98 20.48
C ARG A 665 -16.94 -3.66 19.08
N ILE A 666 -18.23 -3.91 18.83
CA ILE A 666 -18.95 -3.54 17.61
C ILE A 666 -19.84 -2.34 17.92
N SER A 667 -19.36 -1.15 17.58
CA SER A 667 -20.04 0.14 17.69
C SER A 667 -20.48 0.69 16.32
N SER A 668 -20.73 -0.20 15.36
CA SER A 668 -21.04 0.12 13.96
C SER A 668 -22.39 -0.47 13.54
N LEU A 669 -22.91 -0.03 12.39
CA LEU A 669 -24.05 -0.70 11.77
C LEU A 669 -23.61 -2.10 11.31
N GLY A 670 -24.55 -3.01 11.09
CA GLY A 670 -24.21 -4.31 10.56
C GLY A 670 -25.29 -5.36 10.68
N LEU A 671 -25.00 -6.54 10.14
CA LEU A 671 -25.80 -7.73 10.33
C LEU A 671 -24.92 -8.97 10.39
N SER A 672 -25.47 -10.01 11.01
CA SER A 672 -24.89 -11.35 11.03
C SER A 672 -25.89 -12.37 10.49
N ARG A 673 -25.37 -13.35 9.75
CA ARG A 673 -26.03 -14.62 9.37
C ARG A 673 -25.18 -15.84 9.70
N ALA A 674 -24.10 -15.65 10.46
CA ALA A 674 -23.05 -16.64 10.59
C ALA A 674 -22.56 -16.78 12.04
N ARG A 675 -21.41 -17.44 12.24
CA ARG A 675 -20.98 -17.93 13.56
C ARG A 675 -20.24 -16.84 14.35
N TRP A 676 -20.46 -16.86 15.66
CA TRP A 676 -19.71 -16.11 16.68
C TRP A 676 -19.21 -17.09 17.74
N ASN A 677 -17.89 -17.23 17.85
CA ASN A 677 -17.25 -18.11 18.81
C ASN A 677 -16.53 -17.28 19.88
N VAL A 678 -17.22 -17.02 20.99
CA VAL A 678 -16.69 -16.19 22.08
C VAL A 678 -16.17 -17.13 23.16
N THR A 679 -14.90 -17.56 23.04
CA THR A 679 -14.34 -18.64 23.87
C THR A 679 -13.78 -18.17 25.21
N GLY A 680 -13.22 -16.95 25.28
CA GLY A 680 -12.61 -16.41 26.50
C GLY A 680 -12.60 -14.89 26.64
N GLY A 681 -12.89 -14.14 25.57
CA GLY A 681 -13.00 -12.68 25.62
C GLY A 681 -14.43 -12.17 25.84
N VAL A 682 -14.63 -10.89 25.51
CA VAL A 682 -15.94 -10.22 25.53
C VAL A 682 -16.28 -9.71 24.13
N LEU A 683 -17.44 -10.11 23.62
CA LEU A 683 -18.07 -9.47 22.46
C LEU A 683 -19.03 -8.39 22.96
N GLU A 684 -18.81 -7.13 22.60
CA GLU A 684 -19.63 -6.01 23.08
C GLU A 684 -20.29 -5.28 21.91
N PHE A 685 -21.62 -5.18 21.92
CA PHE A 685 -22.38 -4.31 21.01
C PHE A 685 -22.61 -2.94 21.67
N GLY A 686 -21.96 -1.90 21.15
CA GLY A 686 -22.07 -0.49 21.55
C GLY A 686 -20.79 0.16 22.07
N PRO A 687 -20.78 1.33 22.76
CA PRO A 687 -21.88 2.08 23.39
C PRO A 687 -22.42 3.28 22.60
N VAL A 688 -22.63 3.14 21.30
CA VAL A 688 -23.11 4.24 20.46
C VAL A 688 -24.64 4.20 20.35
N ALA A 689 -25.30 5.23 20.87
CA ALA A 689 -26.75 5.35 20.79
C ALA A 689 -27.24 5.34 19.33
N ASP A 690 -28.41 4.76 19.09
CA ASP A 690 -29.09 4.66 17.79
C ASP A 690 -28.29 3.94 16.68
N VAL A 691 -27.21 3.24 17.01
CA VAL A 691 -26.53 2.30 16.12
C VAL A 691 -27.09 0.91 16.36
N SER A 692 -27.52 0.25 15.28
CA SER A 692 -28.14 -1.09 15.31
C SER A 692 -27.25 -2.15 14.69
N TYR A 693 -27.04 -3.25 15.41
CA TYR A 693 -26.50 -4.49 14.88
C TYR A 693 -27.59 -5.56 14.78
N THR A 694 -27.79 -6.13 13.60
CA THR A 694 -28.90 -7.06 13.34
C THR A 694 -28.45 -8.52 13.36
N LEU A 695 -29.00 -9.33 14.26
CA LEU A 695 -28.86 -10.78 14.24
C LEU A 695 -29.97 -11.39 13.39
N GLN A 696 -29.62 -11.95 12.23
CA GLN A 696 -30.57 -12.61 11.33
C GLN A 696 -30.55 -14.13 11.53
N SER A 697 -31.53 -14.80 10.92
CA SER A 697 -31.54 -16.26 10.83
C SER A 697 -30.21 -16.79 10.26
N GLY A 698 -29.66 -17.83 10.88
CA GLY A 698 -28.32 -18.36 10.62
C GLY A 698 -27.25 -17.87 11.61
N THR A 699 -27.51 -16.79 12.37
CA THR A 699 -26.59 -16.37 13.44
C THR A 699 -26.55 -17.41 14.56
N SER A 700 -25.35 -17.80 14.98
CA SER A 700 -25.15 -18.74 16.09
C SER A 700 -24.00 -18.31 16.98
N PHE A 701 -24.13 -18.56 18.28
CA PHE A 701 -23.14 -18.24 19.31
C PHE A 701 -22.61 -19.52 19.97
N SER A 702 -21.35 -19.49 20.39
CA SER A 702 -20.70 -20.60 21.11
C SER A 702 -19.56 -20.08 22.00
N GLY A 703 -19.06 -20.96 22.88
CA GLY A 703 -17.97 -20.66 23.81
C GLY A 703 -18.45 -20.20 25.19
N ASN A 704 -17.49 -19.85 26.06
CA ASN A 704 -17.73 -19.50 27.47
C ASN A 704 -17.46 -18.03 27.80
N GLY A 705 -16.93 -17.24 26.85
CA GLY A 705 -16.72 -15.81 27.01
C GLY A 705 -18.05 -15.03 26.94
N THR A 706 -18.03 -13.76 27.31
CA THR A 706 -19.24 -12.96 27.55
C THR A 706 -19.73 -12.27 26.28
N VAL A 707 -21.05 -12.27 26.06
CA VAL A 707 -21.71 -11.40 25.06
C VAL A 707 -22.41 -10.26 25.80
N ARG A 708 -22.17 -9.02 25.39
CA ARG A 708 -22.66 -7.82 26.09
C ARG A 708 -23.33 -6.85 25.14
N VAL A 709 -24.39 -6.21 25.62
CA VAL A 709 -25.02 -5.03 25.01
C VAL A 709 -24.89 -3.86 25.97
N LEU A 710 -24.34 -2.74 25.48
CA LEU A 710 -24.15 -1.51 26.24
C LEU A 710 -24.51 -0.35 25.32
N GLY A 711 -25.48 0.52 25.65
CA GLY A 711 -25.78 1.78 24.96
C GLY A 711 -26.39 1.71 23.54
N SER A 712 -26.17 0.63 22.79
CA SER A 712 -26.61 0.47 21.38
C SER A 712 -27.90 -0.33 21.22
N ILE A 713 -28.32 -0.52 19.96
CA ILE A 713 -29.46 -1.34 19.58
C ILE A 713 -28.96 -2.72 19.10
N LEU A 714 -29.41 -3.80 19.75
CA LEU A 714 -29.27 -5.15 19.24
C LEU A 714 -30.61 -5.59 18.65
N GLN A 715 -30.68 -5.76 17.33
CA GLN A 715 -31.89 -6.17 16.63
C GLN A 715 -31.90 -7.67 16.37
N VAL A 716 -32.79 -8.40 17.03
CA VAL A 716 -33.01 -9.85 16.88
C VAL A 716 -34.08 -10.08 15.82
N ALA A 717 -33.65 -10.22 14.57
CA ALA A 717 -34.55 -10.38 13.42
C ALA A 717 -34.86 -11.86 13.11
N GLY A 718 -33.94 -12.78 13.43
CA GLY A 718 -34.18 -14.22 13.41
C GLY A 718 -34.07 -14.83 14.81
N ASN A 719 -34.47 -16.09 14.96
CA ASN A 719 -34.33 -16.80 16.23
C ASN A 719 -32.84 -17.10 16.50
N VAL A 720 -32.35 -16.72 17.67
CA VAL A 720 -30.94 -16.81 18.05
C VAL A 720 -30.80 -17.36 19.46
N ALA A 721 -29.97 -18.39 19.61
CA ALA A 721 -29.55 -18.90 20.91
C ALA A 721 -28.15 -18.39 21.26
N VAL A 722 -27.99 -17.94 22.51
CA VAL A 722 -26.73 -17.48 23.09
C VAL A 722 -26.43 -18.33 24.33
N PRO A 723 -25.60 -19.39 24.19
CA PRO A 723 -25.21 -20.23 25.32
C PRO A 723 -24.21 -19.54 26.26
N ASN A 724 -23.57 -18.48 25.77
CA ASN A 724 -22.62 -17.65 26.51
C ASN A 724 -23.30 -16.90 27.67
N PRO A 725 -22.54 -16.50 28.70
CA PRO A 725 -22.99 -15.46 29.63
C PRO A 725 -23.40 -14.19 28.87
N PHE A 726 -24.64 -13.74 29.05
CA PHE A 726 -25.18 -12.56 28.37
C PHE A 726 -25.38 -11.39 29.34
N GLU A 727 -24.85 -10.23 29.01
CA GLU A 727 -24.98 -9.00 29.80
C GLU A 727 -25.75 -7.93 29.03
N PHE A 728 -26.93 -7.56 29.51
CA PHE A 728 -27.67 -6.39 29.01
C PHE A 728 -27.53 -5.23 29.98
N LEU A 729 -26.61 -4.32 29.68
CA LEU A 729 -26.24 -3.26 30.61
C LEU A 729 -27.05 -1.97 30.40
N SER A 730 -27.24 -1.58 29.14
CA SER A 730 -28.07 -0.45 28.70
C SER A 730 -28.30 -0.51 27.19
N GLY A 731 -29.09 0.40 26.63
CA GLY A 731 -29.43 0.41 25.20
C GLY A 731 -30.79 -0.24 24.92
N ARG A 732 -30.94 -0.86 23.75
CA ARG A 732 -32.20 -1.52 23.35
C ARG A 732 -31.97 -2.91 22.76
N ILE A 733 -32.82 -3.85 23.13
CA ILE A 733 -33.00 -5.12 22.40
C ILE A 733 -34.34 -5.03 21.67
N VAL A 734 -34.34 -5.25 20.36
CA VAL A 734 -35.52 -5.04 19.49
C VAL A 734 -35.69 -6.21 18.52
N GLY A 735 -36.80 -6.25 17.79
CA GLY A 735 -37.05 -7.23 16.73
C GLY A 735 -37.94 -8.40 17.15
N LEU A 736 -38.49 -9.08 16.13
CA LEU A 736 -39.53 -10.11 16.28
C LEU A 736 -38.98 -11.52 16.56
N GLY A 737 -37.67 -11.73 16.45
CA GLY A 737 -37.05 -13.03 16.67
C GLY A 737 -36.95 -13.40 18.14
N GLU A 738 -36.93 -14.71 18.40
CA GLU A 738 -36.63 -15.28 19.72
C GLU A 738 -35.15 -15.07 20.08
N LEU A 739 -34.88 -14.58 21.28
CA LEU A 739 -33.56 -14.52 21.90
C LEU A 739 -33.52 -15.50 23.08
N SER A 740 -32.88 -16.65 22.88
CA SER A 740 -32.74 -17.69 23.91
C SER A 740 -31.38 -17.59 24.59
N LEU A 741 -31.38 -17.38 25.90
CA LEU A 741 -30.19 -17.10 26.72
C LEU A 741 -29.99 -18.20 27.77
N ALA A 742 -28.78 -18.72 27.89
CA ALA A 742 -28.44 -19.62 28.99
C ALA A 742 -28.42 -18.88 30.34
N ASN A 743 -27.80 -17.70 30.39
CA ASN A 743 -27.77 -16.85 31.57
C ASN A 743 -27.87 -15.37 31.17
N LEU A 744 -28.47 -14.55 32.03
CA LEU A 744 -28.67 -13.12 31.78
C LEU A 744 -28.25 -12.30 33.01
N ARG A 745 -27.44 -11.25 32.81
CA ARG A 745 -27.32 -10.14 33.75
C ARG A 745 -27.96 -8.90 33.14
N TRP A 746 -29.01 -8.37 33.75
CA TRP A 746 -29.76 -7.23 33.25
C TRP A 746 -29.69 -6.02 34.19
N THR A 747 -28.94 -4.99 33.78
CA THR A 747 -28.72 -3.79 34.62
C THR A 747 -29.38 -2.51 34.14
N GLY A 748 -29.96 -2.51 32.95
CA GLY A 748 -30.74 -1.39 32.44
C GLY A 748 -31.09 -1.57 30.97
N GLY A 749 -31.82 -0.59 30.42
CA GLY A 749 -32.21 -0.56 29.01
C GLY A 749 -33.63 -1.08 28.75
N VAL A 750 -34.00 -1.11 27.47
CA VAL A 750 -35.35 -1.44 27.00
C VAL A 750 -35.31 -2.67 26.10
N MET A 751 -36.06 -3.72 26.42
CA MET A 751 -36.40 -4.78 25.47
C MET A 751 -37.78 -4.46 24.88
N ARG A 752 -37.90 -4.38 23.55
CA ARG A 752 -39.17 -4.07 22.90
C ARG A 752 -39.47 -4.91 21.67
N ASP A 753 -40.66 -4.70 21.12
CA ASP A 753 -41.26 -5.46 20.01
C ASP A 753 -41.65 -6.89 20.42
N ARG A 754 -42.56 -7.52 19.66
CA ARG A 754 -43.22 -8.81 19.95
C ARG A 754 -42.32 -10.05 19.96
N GLY A 755 -41.00 -9.90 19.99
CA GLY A 755 -40.10 -11.03 20.11
C GLY A 755 -40.09 -11.61 21.53
N ASP A 756 -39.61 -12.85 21.65
CA ASP A 756 -39.48 -13.53 22.94
C ASP A 756 -38.04 -13.42 23.45
N THR A 757 -37.85 -13.15 24.74
CA THR A 757 -36.56 -13.30 25.43
C THR A 757 -36.70 -14.44 26.42
N ILE A 758 -36.08 -15.58 26.13
CA ILE A 758 -36.18 -16.79 26.95
C ILE A 758 -34.89 -16.94 27.76
N VAL A 759 -34.99 -17.10 29.08
CA VAL A 759 -33.84 -17.42 29.93
C VAL A 759 -34.02 -18.81 30.53
N THR A 760 -33.11 -19.73 30.24
CA THR A 760 -33.20 -21.13 30.68
C THR A 760 -32.43 -21.42 31.96
N GLY A 761 -31.38 -20.66 32.25
CA GLY A 761 -30.60 -20.74 33.49
C GLY A 761 -30.87 -19.58 34.45
N LEU A 762 -29.81 -18.92 34.92
CA LEU A 762 -29.91 -17.84 35.89
C LEU A 762 -30.04 -16.47 35.21
N ALA A 763 -31.06 -15.70 35.59
CA ALA A 763 -31.20 -14.27 35.33
C ALA A 763 -30.92 -13.47 36.61
N ILE A 764 -30.01 -12.50 36.55
CA ILE A 764 -29.73 -11.55 37.62
C ILE A 764 -30.17 -10.16 37.17
N ILE A 765 -31.17 -9.60 37.84
CA ILE A 765 -31.70 -8.26 37.58
C ILE A 765 -31.19 -7.32 38.69
N ASP A 766 -30.23 -6.46 38.37
CA ASP A 766 -29.46 -5.68 39.36
C ASP A 766 -29.07 -4.29 38.84
N GLY A 767 -28.43 -3.42 39.62
CA GLY A 767 -28.13 -2.04 39.25
C GLY A 767 -29.34 -1.10 39.33
N ALA A 768 -29.08 0.18 39.60
CA ALA A 768 -30.11 1.16 39.92
C ALA A 768 -30.98 1.63 38.73
N GLY A 769 -30.54 1.40 37.49
CA GLY A 769 -31.30 1.79 36.30
C GLY A 769 -32.61 1.02 36.16
N SER A 770 -33.59 1.61 35.47
CA SER A 770 -34.84 0.92 35.12
C SER A 770 -34.64 -0.08 33.97
N LYS A 771 -35.38 -1.18 34.04
CA LYS A 771 -35.34 -2.32 33.13
C LYS A 771 -36.72 -2.43 32.49
N THR A 772 -36.84 -2.07 31.22
CA THR A 772 -38.14 -1.95 30.57
C THR A 772 -38.39 -3.10 29.60
N LEU A 773 -39.58 -3.70 29.68
CA LEU A 773 -40.17 -4.55 28.64
C LEU A 773 -41.28 -3.75 27.96
N ASP A 774 -41.31 -3.66 26.63
CA ASP A 774 -42.35 -2.92 25.90
C ASP A 774 -42.81 -3.71 24.67
N ASN A 775 -43.99 -4.33 24.74
CA ASN A 775 -44.51 -5.27 23.76
C ASN A 775 -43.62 -6.49 23.56
N ARG A 776 -42.79 -6.83 24.56
CA ARG A 776 -41.86 -7.96 24.58
C ARG A 776 -42.37 -9.04 25.53
N VAL A 777 -42.14 -10.30 25.18
CA VAL A 777 -42.33 -11.43 26.09
C VAL A 777 -41.00 -11.76 26.76
N PHE A 778 -40.98 -11.81 28.10
CA PHE A 778 -39.86 -12.33 28.89
C PHE A 778 -40.25 -13.66 29.53
N SER A 779 -39.59 -14.75 29.15
CA SER A 779 -39.91 -16.11 29.58
C SER A 779 -38.81 -16.68 30.46
N ASN A 780 -39.06 -16.69 31.78
CA ASN A 780 -38.21 -17.35 32.76
C ASN A 780 -38.52 -18.85 32.82
N ARG A 781 -37.54 -19.69 32.45
CA ARG A 781 -37.59 -21.15 32.58
C ARG A 781 -36.61 -21.70 33.62
N GLY A 782 -35.85 -20.84 34.29
CA GLY A 782 -34.87 -21.19 35.30
C GLY A 782 -35.10 -20.39 36.59
N ARG A 783 -34.14 -19.56 36.98
CA ARG A 783 -34.25 -18.70 38.17
C ARG A 783 -33.99 -17.25 37.81
N VAL A 784 -34.87 -16.35 38.24
CA VAL A 784 -34.66 -14.90 38.22
C VAL A 784 -34.37 -14.44 39.64
N ASN A 785 -33.28 -13.72 39.86
CA ASN A 785 -32.98 -12.99 41.09
C ASN A 785 -33.08 -11.49 40.81
N TRP A 786 -34.08 -10.82 41.40
CA TRP A 786 -34.27 -9.38 41.25
C TRP A 786 -33.84 -8.64 42.52
N ASN A 787 -32.70 -7.95 42.40
CA ASN A 787 -31.99 -7.35 43.53
C ASN A 787 -32.12 -5.82 43.58
N GLN A 788 -32.06 -5.14 42.42
CA GLN A 788 -32.07 -3.68 42.31
C GLN A 788 -32.71 -3.17 41.01
N GLY A 789 -33.12 -1.90 41.03
CA GLY A 789 -33.71 -1.19 39.89
C GLY A 789 -35.17 -1.57 39.67
N ALA A 790 -35.96 -0.65 39.10
CA ALA A 790 -37.36 -0.92 38.77
C ALA A 790 -37.45 -1.81 37.51
N LEU A 791 -38.41 -2.74 37.51
CA LEU A 791 -38.92 -3.35 36.30
C LEU A 791 -40.06 -2.48 35.78
N VAL A 792 -40.12 -2.24 34.47
CA VAL A 792 -41.17 -1.42 33.85
C VAL A 792 -41.82 -2.21 32.72
N GLY A 793 -43.13 -2.42 32.80
CA GLY A 793 -43.93 -3.05 31.76
C GLY A 793 -44.67 -2.02 30.92
N GLY A 794 -44.27 -1.88 29.66
CA GLY A 794 -44.90 -1.05 28.64
C GLY A 794 -46.07 -1.73 27.94
N SER A 795 -46.31 -1.37 26.68
CA SER A 795 -47.49 -1.77 25.92
C SER A 795 -47.52 -3.28 25.72
N ALA A 796 -48.50 -4.00 26.25
CA ALA A 796 -48.65 -5.46 26.06
C ALA A 796 -47.38 -6.28 26.39
N ALA A 797 -46.58 -5.82 27.36
CA ALA A 797 -45.44 -6.59 27.85
C ALA A 797 -45.90 -7.78 28.68
N GLU A 798 -45.28 -8.94 28.47
CA GLU A 798 -45.64 -10.17 29.18
C GLU A 798 -44.41 -10.74 29.88
N PHE A 799 -44.56 -11.15 31.14
CA PHE A 799 -43.53 -11.86 31.91
C PHE A 799 -44.06 -13.22 32.32
N PHE A 800 -43.48 -14.30 31.79
CA PHE A 800 -43.83 -15.67 32.15
C PHE A 800 -42.81 -16.24 33.12
N ASN A 801 -43.27 -16.65 34.30
CA ASN A 801 -42.53 -17.54 35.19
C ASN A 801 -43.09 -18.96 35.01
N HIS A 802 -42.41 -19.78 34.21
CA HIS A 802 -42.90 -21.10 33.79
C HIS A 802 -42.92 -22.13 34.93
N PRO A 803 -43.61 -23.29 34.76
CA PRO A 803 -43.57 -24.38 35.73
C PRO A 803 -42.14 -24.81 36.09
N GLY A 804 -41.87 -24.98 37.38
CA GLY A 804 -40.54 -25.30 37.92
C GLY A 804 -39.56 -24.12 38.00
N ALA A 805 -39.87 -22.98 37.37
CA ALA A 805 -39.05 -21.79 37.44
C ALA A 805 -39.31 -20.99 38.74
N THR A 806 -38.29 -20.25 39.19
CA THR A 806 -38.39 -19.38 40.37
C THR A 806 -38.15 -17.92 39.98
N PHE A 807 -39.07 -17.03 40.37
CA PHE A 807 -38.87 -15.59 40.38
C PHE A 807 -38.68 -15.12 41.82
N ASP A 808 -37.41 -14.92 42.17
CA ASP A 808 -36.95 -14.50 43.49
C ASP A 808 -36.79 -12.98 43.53
N VAL A 809 -37.54 -12.33 44.43
CA VAL A 809 -37.50 -10.88 44.65
C VAL A 809 -36.84 -10.60 46.01
N GLY A 810 -35.66 -9.96 46.05
CA GLY A 810 -34.93 -9.84 47.33
C GLY A 810 -33.65 -8.97 47.47
N SER A 811 -33.55 -8.39 48.68
CA SER A 811 -32.41 -7.89 49.51
C SER A 811 -31.48 -6.72 49.09
N GLY A 812 -31.52 -6.21 47.86
CA GLY A 812 -30.54 -5.19 47.42
C GLY A 812 -30.92 -3.71 47.64
N SER A 813 -32.20 -3.36 47.60
CA SER A 813 -32.69 -1.96 47.63
C SER A 813 -34.00 -1.81 48.41
N ALA A 814 -34.16 -0.65 49.06
CA ALA A 814 -35.44 -0.29 49.68
C ALA A 814 -36.49 -0.05 48.58
N ASN A 815 -37.56 -0.84 48.61
CA ASN A 815 -38.77 -0.69 47.80
C ASN A 815 -38.57 -0.90 46.29
N LEU A 816 -38.57 -2.17 45.86
CA LEU A 816 -38.60 -2.54 44.44
C LEU A 816 -40.01 -2.40 43.87
N THR A 817 -40.12 -1.99 42.61
CA THR A 817 -41.41 -1.86 41.91
C THR A 817 -41.32 -2.45 40.51
N PHE A 818 -42.30 -3.27 40.16
CA PHE A 818 -42.62 -3.64 38.78
C PHE A 818 -43.81 -2.76 38.38
N SER A 819 -43.54 -1.66 37.68
CA SER A 819 -44.53 -0.63 37.35
C SER A 819 -45.04 -0.73 35.93
N LEU A 820 -46.28 -0.33 35.70
CA LEU A 820 -46.76 0.00 34.36
C LEU A 820 -46.08 1.25 33.82
N ASP A 821 -45.81 1.30 32.51
CA ASP A 821 -45.46 2.55 31.83
C ASP A 821 -46.68 3.50 31.86
N PRO A 822 -46.55 4.74 32.37
CA PRO A 822 -47.64 5.71 32.41
C PRO A 822 -48.28 5.99 31.04
N ASN A 823 -47.53 5.75 29.96
CA ASN A 823 -47.99 6.00 28.59
C ASN A 823 -48.70 4.78 27.96
N ASN A 824 -48.51 3.57 28.49
CA ASN A 824 -49.04 2.33 27.93
C ASN A 824 -49.20 1.22 29.00
N PRO A 825 -50.28 1.26 29.81
CA PRO A 825 -50.41 0.43 31.00
C PRO A 825 -51.13 -0.91 30.74
N THR A 826 -50.52 -1.84 30.01
CA THR A 826 -51.15 -3.17 29.73
C THR A 826 -50.25 -4.38 29.99
N ALA A 827 -49.27 -4.28 30.90
CA ALA A 827 -48.37 -5.38 31.20
C ALA A 827 -48.97 -6.44 32.17
N THR A 828 -48.64 -7.71 31.92
CA THR A 828 -49.12 -8.86 32.71
C THR A 828 -47.97 -9.79 33.11
N VAL A 829 -47.99 -10.25 34.36
CA VAL A 829 -47.12 -11.32 34.89
C VAL A 829 -47.93 -12.60 35.00
N PHE A 830 -47.47 -13.66 34.34
CA PHE A 830 -48.02 -15.01 34.45
C PHE A 830 -47.10 -15.85 35.33
N ASN A 831 -47.59 -16.23 36.51
CA ASN A 831 -46.85 -17.07 37.44
C ASN A 831 -47.43 -18.49 37.47
N ASP A 832 -46.77 -19.40 36.74
CA ASP A 832 -47.03 -20.84 36.77
C ASP A 832 -45.96 -21.59 37.60
N GLY A 833 -44.83 -20.94 37.89
CA GLY A 833 -43.77 -21.41 38.76
C GLY A 833 -43.90 -20.89 40.20
N THR A 834 -42.77 -20.55 40.83
CA THR A 834 -42.74 -19.95 42.18
C THR A 834 -42.29 -18.49 42.11
N LEU A 835 -43.15 -17.55 42.50
CA LEU A 835 -42.78 -16.19 42.86
C LEU A 835 -42.50 -16.15 44.36
N VAL A 836 -41.31 -15.72 44.78
CA VAL A 836 -40.90 -15.75 46.20
C VAL A 836 -40.26 -14.45 46.63
N LYS A 837 -40.68 -13.95 47.80
CA LYS A 837 -39.93 -12.95 48.57
C LYS A 837 -39.22 -13.65 49.74
N GLN A 838 -37.89 -13.56 49.77
CA GLN A 838 -37.02 -14.32 50.68
C GLN A 838 -37.15 -13.94 52.16
N ILE A 839 -36.59 -14.77 53.05
CA ILE A 839 -36.44 -14.52 54.49
C ILE A 839 -35.35 -13.46 54.73
N GLY A 840 -35.58 -12.53 55.68
CA GLY A 840 -34.61 -11.52 56.12
C GLY A 840 -34.72 -10.16 55.43
N ASP A 841 -35.65 -10.01 54.49
CA ASP A 841 -35.90 -8.78 53.75
C ASP A 841 -37.15 -8.07 54.29
N THR A 842 -36.95 -6.98 55.05
CA THR A 842 -38.05 -6.19 55.63
C THR A 842 -38.67 -5.17 54.67
N THR A 843 -38.23 -5.12 53.40
CA THR A 843 -38.69 -4.11 52.43
C THR A 843 -40.04 -4.47 51.82
N SER A 844 -40.70 -3.48 51.22
CA SER A 844 -41.89 -3.70 50.38
C SER A 844 -41.47 -3.96 48.93
N VAL A 845 -42.13 -4.85 48.22
CA VAL A 845 -42.00 -5.00 46.77
C VAL A 845 -43.38 -4.82 46.14
N THR A 846 -43.51 -3.92 45.18
CA THR A 846 -44.79 -3.58 44.55
C THR A 846 -44.85 -4.12 43.14
N PHE A 847 -45.82 -4.99 42.88
CA PHE A 847 -46.29 -5.35 41.55
C PHE A 847 -47.46 -4.43 41.22
N ASP A 848 -47.15 -3.35 40.50
CA ASP A 848 -48.10 -2.43 39.92
C ASP A 848 -48.38 -2.81 38.46
N VAL A 849 -48.58 -4.10 38.21
CA VAL A 849 -48.90 -4.74 36.92
C VAL A 849 -49.93 -5.83 37.17
N ASN A 850 -50.67 -6.26 36.14
CA ASN A 850 -51.61 -7.37 36.29
C ASN A 850 -50.85 -8.67 36.59
N VAL A 851 -51.40 -9.53 37.44
CA VAL A 851 -50.79 -10.81 37.80
C VAL A 851 -51.82 -11.93 37.67
N GLU A 852 -51.49 -12.97 36.91
CA GLU A 852 -52.21 -14.24 36.90
C GLU A 852 -51.39 -15.30 37.62
N ASN A 853 -51.98 -15.94 38.64
CA ASN A 853 -51.30 -16.97 39.42
C ASN A 853 -51.94 -18.35 39.23
N ARG A 854 -51.18 -19.28 38.63
CA ARG A 854 -51.48 -20.73 38.57
C ARG A 854 -50.48 -21.55 39.40
N GLY A 855 -49.32 -20.98 39.71
CA GLY A 855 -48.27 -21.56 40.54
C GLY A 855 -48.30 -21.05 41.98
N THR A 856 -47.13 -20.86 42.59
CA THR A 856 -46.98 -20.42 43.98
C THR A 856 -46.55 -18.96 44.07
N VAL A 857 -47.23 -18.17 44.89
CA VAL A 857 -46.76 -16.88 45.41
C VAL A 857 -46.44 -17.08 46.89
N ARG A 858 -45.17 -16.93 47.27
CA ARG A 858 -44.71 -17.13 48.64
C ARG A 858 -44.06 -15.87 49.22
N CYS A 859 -44.65 -15.33 50.28
CA CYS A 859 -44.10 -14.19 51.01
C CYS A 859 -43.47 -14.67 52.31
N MET A 860 -42.13 -14.79 52.37
CA MET A 860 -41.46 -15.30 53.57
C MET A 860 -41.11 -14.21 54.59
N SER A 861 -40.81 -12.99 54.13
CA SER A 861 -40.64 -11.82 54.99
C SER A 861 -40.95 -10.51 54.25
N GLY A 862 -41.15 -9.40 54.98
CA GLY A 862 -41.40 -8.08 54.39
C GLY A 862 -42.81 -7.98 53.78
N THR A 863 -43.00 -7.12 52.77
CA THR A 863 -44.33 -6.94 52.14
C THR A 863 -44.29 -7.18 50.63
N LEU A 864 -45.20 -8.02 50.12
CA LEU A 864 -45.54 -8.09 48.70
C LEU A 864 -46.84 -7.30 48.47
N VAL A 865 -46.80 -6.30 47.59
CA VAL A 865 -47.96 -5.46 47.25
C VAL A 865 -48.39 -5.74 45.83
N PHE A 866 -49.66 -6.06 45.62
CA PHE A 866 -50.30 -6.14 44.31
C PHE A 866 -51.26 -4.96 44.18
N SER A 867 -50.91 -4.00 43.31
CA SER A 867 -51.66 -2.74 43.16
C SER A 867 -52.67 -2.77 42.01
N GLN A 868 -52.48 -3.65 41.03
CA GLN A 868 -53.38 -3.85 39.90
C GLN A 868 -54.24 -5.11 40.10
N GLN A 869 -54.82 -5.66 39.02
CA GLN A 869 -55.60 -6.89 39.13
C GLN A 869 -54.70 -8.08 39.45
N PHE A 870 -55.11 -8.87 40.45
CA PHE A 870 -54.52 -10.17 40.76
C PHE A 870 -55.60 -11.24 40.57
N ALA A 871 -55.38 -12.14 39.59
CA ALA A 871 -56.26 -13.26 39.33
C ALA A 871 -55.64 -14.54 39.90
N MET A 872 -56.27 -15.10 40.94
CA MET A 872 -55.96 -16.43 41.42
C MET A 872 -56.73 -17.46 40.57
N ILE A 873 -56.01 -18.30 39.81
CA ILE A 873 -56.62 -19.26 38.89
C ILE A 873 -56.70 -20.66 39.52
N THR A 874 -55.55 -21.25 39.85
CA THR A 874 -55.40 -22.54 40.56
C THR A 874 -54.23 -22.52 41.56
N GLY A 875 -53.59 -21.37 41.74
CA GLY A 875 -52.33 -21.26 42.45
C GLY A 875 -52.43 -21.25 43.97
N LEU A 876 -51.26 -21.25 44.61
CA LEU A 876 -51.07 -21.12 46.05
C LEU A 876 -50.60 -19.70 46.39
N LEU A 877 -51.21 -19.07 47.40
CA LEU A 877 -50.67 -17.91 48.11
C LEU A 877 -50.28 -18.34 49.52
N SER A 878 -48.98 -18.31 49.84
CA SER A 878 -48.45 -18.76 51.13
C SER A 878 -47.67 -17.64 51.82
N VAL A 879 -48.04 -17.30 53.06
CA VAL A 879 -47.44 -16.16 53.81
C VAL A 879 -46.80 -16.62 55.12
N ALA A 880 -45.47 -16.65 55.20
CA ALA A 880 -44.79 -16.99 56.45
C ALA A 880 -44.96 -15.89 57.51
N PRO A 881 -44.76 -16.16 58.83
CA PRO A 881 -45.02 -15.22 59.93
C PRO A 881 -44.33 -13.84 59.83
N GLY A 882 -43.20 -13.74 59.13
CA GLY A 882 -42.49 -12.48 58.92
C GLY A 882 -42.97 -11.67 57.70
N GLY A 883 -43.91 -12.21 56.92
CA GLY A 883 -44.40 -11.66 55.66
C GLY A 883 -45.77 -11.00 55.76
N LEU A 884 -46.06 -10.14 54.80
CA LEU A 884 -47.37 -9.56 54.54
C LEU A 884 -47.62 -9.56 53.04
N VAL A 885 -48.82 -9.98 52.62
CA VAL A 885 -49.29 -9.75 51.25
C VAL A 885 -50.39 -8.71 51.28
N ARG A 886 -50.28 -7.66 50.46
CA ARG A 886 -51.23 -6.55 50.40
C ARG A 886 -51.81 -6.42 49.00
N PHE A 887 -53.14 -6.52 48.88
CA PHE A 887 -53.89 -6.19 47.68
C PHE A 887 -54.51 -4.81 47.83
N THR A 888 -54.36 -3.97 46.81
CA THR A 888 -55.00 -2.63 46.80
C THR A 888 -56.44 -2.72 46.29
N ASN A 889 -56.74 -3.69 45.44
CA ASN A 889 -58.08 -4.01 44.96
C ASN A 889 -58.64 -5.21 45.74
N PRO A 890 -59.98 -5.42 45.74
CA PRO A 890 -60.57 -6.66 46.21
C PRO A 890 -59.95 -7.88 45.53
N LEU A 891 -59.76 -8.96 46.28
CA LEU A 891 -59.23 -10.22 45.80
C LEU A 891 -60.39 -11.20 45.58
N THR A 892 -60.52 -11.73 44.37
CA THR A 892 -61.45 -12.84 44.08
C THR A 892 -60.65 -14.12 43.87
N VAL A 893 -61.04 -15.19 44.55
CA VAL A 893 -60.48 -16.52 44.39
C VAL A 893 -61.60 -17.46 43.96
N ALA A 894 -61.46 -18.04 42.77
CA ALA A 894 -62.40 -19.01 42.22
C ALA A 894 -61.87 -20.45 42.36
N ASN A 895 -60.55 -20.64 42.25
CA ASN A 895 -59.87 -21.86 42.65
C ASN A 895 -58.47 -21.51 43.16
N GLY A 896 -57.83 -22.41 43.89
CA GLY A 896 -56.53 -22.19 44.53
C GLY A 896 -56.62 -22.17 46.05
N ARG A 897 -55.49 -21.90 46.71
CA ARG A 897 -55.36 -21.93 48.18
C ARG A 897 -54.69 -20.66 48.70
N ILE A 898 -55.21 -20.11 49.80
CA ILE A 898 -54.54 -19.08 50.60
C ILE A 898 -54.19 -19.69 51.95
N GLU A 899 -52.92 -19.61 52.32
CA GLU A 899 -52.42 -20.08 53.61
C GLU A 899 -51.43 -19.09 54.24
N GLY A 900 -51.14 -19.30 55.52
CA GLY A 900 -50.08 -18.61 56.24
C GLY A 900 -50.63 -17.58 57.23
N SER A 901 -49.94 -16.44 57.34
CA SER A 901 -50.05 -15.59 58.53
C SER A 901 -50.80 -14.28 58.34
N ARG A 902 -50.57 -13.52 57.25
CA ARG A 902 -51.10 -12.15 57.12
C ARG A 902 -51.38 -11.73 55.68
N VAL A 903 -52.63 -11.40 55.38
CA VAL A 903 -53.07 -10.81 54.11
C VAL A 903 -53.91 -9.56 54.37
N LYS A 904 -53.65 -8.49 53.61
CA LYS A 904 -54.39 -7.22 53.69
C LYS A 904 -55.06 -6.93 52.37
N MET A 905 -56.37 -6.69 52.39
CA MET A 905 -57.18 -6.38 51.22
C MET A 905 -58.44 -5.61 51.64
N ALA A 906 -59.13 -4.93 50.73
CA ALA A 906 -60.44 -4.36 51.06
C ALA A 906 -61.46 -5.46 51.36
N ARG A 907 -61.46 -6.49 50.50
CA ARG A 907 -62.32 -7.68 50.62
C ARG A 907 -61.65 -8.88 49.97
N LEU A 908 -61.73 -10.04 50.62
CA LEU A 908 -61.49 -11.35 50.01
C LEU A 908 -62.84 -11.97 49.66
N LYS A 909 -63.09 -12.20 48.37
CA LYS A 909 -64.23 -12.95 47.86
C LYS A 909 -63.79 -14.36 47.45
N LEU A 910 -64.21 -15.35 48.20
CA LEU A 910 -63.93 -16.76 47.96
C LEU A 910 -65.16 -17.40 47.28
N SER A 911 -65.25 -17.23 45.96
CA SER A 911 -66.30 -17.88 45.14
C SER A 911 -66.03 -19.37 44.92
N GLY A 912 -64.79 -19.78 45.13
CA GLY A 912 -64.33 -21.17 45.25
C GLY A 912 -62.90 -21.24 45.78
N GLY A 913 -62.35 -22.44 45.97
CA GLY A 913 -61.01 -22.63 46.55
C GLY A 913 -60.98 -22.60 48.08
N THR A 914 -59.78 -22.59 48.67
CA THR A 914 -59.58 -22.85 50.10
C THR A 914 -58.81 -21.73 50.80
N VAL A 915 -59.28 -21.34 51.98
CA VAL A 915 -58.51 -20.57 52.96
C VAL A 915 -58.14 -21.50 54.12
N ALA A 916 -56.86 -21.55 54.48
CA ALA A 916 -56.36 -22.38 55.57
C ALA A 916 -55.42 -21.57 56.46
N PRO A 917 -55.78 -21.30 57.72
CA PRO A 917 -54.96 -20.50 58.59
C PRO A 917 -53.58 -21.11 58.88
N GLY A 918 -52.53 -20.28 58.96
CA GLY A 918 -51.19 -20.73 59.29
C GLY A 918 -50.47 -21.52 58.17
N LEU A 919 -49.31 -22.07 58.50
CA LEU A 919 -48.76 -23.26 57.81
C LEU A 919 -49.17 -24.53 58.58
N SER A 920 -50.30 -24.39 59.26
CA SER A 920 -51.06 -25.33 60.08
C SER A 920 -50.30 -26.17 61.13
N PRO A 921 -50.71 -26.12 62.41
CA PRO A 921 -51.63 -25.14 62.98
C PRO A 921 -51.07 -23.70 62.94
N GLY A 922 -51.92 -22.69 62.84
CA GLY A 922 -51.50 -21.30 63.00
C GLY A 922 -52.59 -20.24 62.88
N VAL A 923 -52.15 -18.98 62.94
CA VAL A 923 -53.03 -17.81 62.80
C VAL A 923 -52.90 -17.20 61.42
N LEU A 924 -54.01 -17.03 60.71
CA LEU A 924 -54.11 -16.18 59.52
C LEU A 924 -54.91 -14.92 59.86
N THR A 925 -54.31 -13.75 59.68
CA THR A 925 -55.01 -12.46 59.76
C THR A 925 -55.36 -11.94 58.38
N LEU A 926 -56.66 -11.82 58.11
CA LEU A 926 -57.24 -11.10 56.98
C LEU A 926 -57.62 -9.69 57.42
N GLU A 927 -56.79 -8.70 57.06
CA GLU A 927 -57.05 -7.29 57.32
C GLU A 927 -58.03 -6.70 56.27
N GLY A 928 -59.32 -7.04 56.38
CA GLY A 928 -60.41 -6.61 55.48
C GLY A 928 -61.70 -7.42 55.68
N ASP A 929 -62.65 -7.29 54.75
CA ASP A 929 -63.85 -8.13 54.72
C ASP A 929 -63.53 -9.55 54.20
N TYR A 930 -64.23 -10.56 54.72
CA TYR A 930 -64.20 -11.95 54.25
C TYR A 930 -65.58 -12.34 53.70
N GLU A 931 -65.65 -12.74 52.43
CA GLU A 931 -66.88 -13.14 51.75
C GLU A 931 -66.70 -14.56 51.19
N GLN A 932 -67.11 -15.58 51.95
CA GLN A 932 -67.16 -16.96 51.47
C GLN A 932 -68.52 -17.21 50.82
N GLU A 933 -68.52 -17.68 49.57
CA GLU A 933 -69.73 -18.12 48.87
C GLU A 933 -69.83 -19.64 48.87
N SER A 934 -70.93 -20.19 48.33
CA SER A 934 -71.24 -21.63 48.33
C SER A 934 -70.17 -22.56 47.75
N GLY A 935 -69.23 -22.06 46.93
CA GLY A 935 -68.13 -22.86 46.39
C GLY A 935 -66.84 -22.82 47.21
N GLY A 936 -66.74 -21.94 48.22
CA GLY A 936 -65.54 -21.72 49.02
C GLY A 936 -65.44 -22.64 50.23
N THR A 937 -64.20 -22.89 50.67
CA THR A 937 -63.90 -23.72 51.86
C THR A 937 -63.00 -22.97 52.83
N LEU A 938 -63.38 -22.95 54.11
CA LEU A 938 -62.48 -22.66 55.23
C LEU A 938 -62.01 -23.99 55.81
N GLU A 939 -60.70 -24.24 55.79
CA GLU A 939 -60.07 -25.42 56.39
C GLU A 939 -59.48 -25.05 57.74
N ILE A 940 -59.74 -25.87 58.77
CA ILE A 940 -59.29 -25.66 60.15
C ILE A 940 -58.67 -26.96 60.67
N GLU A 941 -57.39 -26.90 61.03
CA GLU A 941 -56.65 -28.02 61.61
C GLU A 941 -56.54 -27.89 63.13
N LEU A 942 -56.81 -29.00 63.84
CA LEU A 942 -56.72 -29.11 65.30
C LEU A 942 -55.66 -30.18 65.67
N ALA A 943 -54.60 -29.77 66.37
CA ALA A 943 -53.54 -30.62 66.92
C ALA A 943 -53.51 -30.59 68.48
N GLY A 944 -54.34 -29.77 69.11
CA GLY A 944 -54.37 -29.53 70.55
C GLY A 944 -55.37 -28.43 70.92
N ARG A 945 -55.26 -27.89 72.13
CA ARG A 945 -56.25 -26.95 72.71
C ARG A 945 -55.77 -25.50 72.76
N GLN A 946 -54.53 -25.22 72.37
CA GLN A 946 -53.98 -23.87 72.38
C GLN A 946 -54.18 -23.15 71.04
N GLN A 947 -54.97 -22.07 71.06
CA GLN A 947 -55.29 -21.28 69.87
C GLN A 947 -54.05 -20.79 69.14
N GLY A 948 -54.08 -20.90 67.81
CA GLY A 948 -53.07 -20.31 66.90
C GLY A 948 -51.69 -20.95 66.98
N THR A 949 -51.51 -22.00 67.77
CA THR A 949 -50.24 -22.72 67.94
C THR A 949 -50.43 -24.23 67.93
N GLU A 950 -51.51 -24.72 68.51
CA GLU A 950 -51.94 -26.12 68.44
C GLU A 950 -53.21 -26.29 67.61
N TYR A 951 -53.95 -25.23 67.30
CA TYR A 951 -55.06 -25.29 66.35
C TYR A 951 -55.18 -23.99 65.56
N ASP A 952 -55.84 -24.06 64.40
CA ASP A 952 -55.99 -22.94 63.47
C ASP A 952 -56.92 -21.83 63.97
N HIS A 953 -56.54 -20.59 63.68
CA HIS A 953 -57.38 -19.42 63.96
C HIS A 953 -57.35 -18.42 62.81
N LEU A 954 -58.52 -18.16 62.22
CA LEU A 954 -58.74 -17.10 61.24
C LEU A 954 -59.18 -15.80 61.91
N ILE A 955 -58.38 -14.75 61.82
CA ILE A 955 -58.74 -13.41 62.29
C ILE A 955 -59.16 -12.55 61.10
N VAL A 956 -60.40 -12.08 61.08
CA VAL A 956 -60.91 -11.14 60.07
C VAL A 956 -61.14 -9.79 60.73
N THR A 957 -60.55 -8.70 60.24
CA THR A 957 -60.73 -7.38 60.88
C THR A 957 -62.01 -6.66 60.45
N GLY A 958 -62.61 -7.08 59.34
CA GLY A 958 -63.85 -6.52 58.78
C GLY A 958 -65.06 -7.44 58.99
N ALA A 959 -66.05 -7.33 58.11
CA ALA A 959 -67.24 -8.19 58.16
C ALA A 959 -66.96 -9.57 57.55
N ALA A 960 -67.56 -10.63 58.10
CA ALA A 960 -67.53 -11.98 57.57
C ALA A 960 -68.91 -12.37 56.99
N MET A 961 -68.97 -12.77 55.72
CA MET A 961 -70.11 -13.44 55.13
C MET A 961 -69.77 -14.93 55.00
N LEU A 962 -70.55 -15.78 55.67
CA LEU A 962 -70.32 -17.22 55.75
C LEU A 962 -71.37 -17.96 54.92
N ASP A 963 -70.89 -18.88 54.08
CA ASP A 963 -71.64 -19.81 53.22
C ASP A 963 -70.66 -20.96 52.86
N GLY A 964 -71.06 -21.91 52.03
CA GLY A 964 -70.16 -22.99 51.57
C GLY A 964 -69.70 -23.90 52.70
N THR A 965 -68.45 -24.36 52.65
CA THR A 965 -67.96 -25.45 53.50
C THR A 965 -66.99 -24.97 54.59
N LEU A 966 -67.19 -25.44 55.82
CA LEU A 966 -66.18 -25.49 56.87
C LEU A 966 -65.64 -26.93 56.95
N ASP A 967 -64.35 -27.12 56.74
CA ASP A 967 -63.66 -28.42 56.80
C ASP A 967 -62.77 -28.47 58.04
N ILE A 968 -63.13 -29.33 59.00
CA ILE A 968 -62.44 -29.49 60.27
C ILE A 968 -61.60 -30.76 60.20
N ARG A 969 -60.30 -30.63 60.45
CA ARG A 969 -59.35 -31.75 60.40
C ARG A 969 -58.63 -31.92 61.73
N LEU A 970 -58.54 -33.16 62.19
CA LEU A 970 -57.63 -33.53 63.27
C LEU A 970 -56.29 -33.90 62.66
N ILE A 971 -55.22 -33.35 63.22
CA ILE A 971 -53.85 -33.62 62.79
C ILE A 971 -53.00 -34.02 64.00
N ASP A 972 -51.80 -34.54 63.75
CA ASP A 972 -50.83 -34.95 64.78
C ASP A 972 -51.37 -35.93 65.84
N GLY A 973 -52.42 -36.70 65.51
CA GLY A 973 -53.06 -37.68 66.40
C GLY A 973 -53.89 -37.06 67.53
N PHE A 974 -54.37 -35.81 67.36
CA PHE A 974 -55.15 -35.14 68.38
C PHE A 974 -56.55 -35.74 68.54
N GLU A 975 -56.87 -36.18 69.75
CA GLU A 975 -58.19 -36.67 70.15
C GLU A 975 -58.90 -35.64 71.03
N PRO A 976 -59.83 -34.85 70.48
CA PRO A 976 -60.58 -33.89 71.28
C PRO A 976 -61.58 -34.61 72.20
N GLN A 977 -61.93 -33.97 73.32
CA GLN A 977 -62.82 -34.53 74.34
C GLN A 977 -64.16 -33.81 74.30
N VAL A 978 -65.25 -34.51 74.65
CA VAL A 978 -66.58 -33.89 74.76
C VAL A 978 -66.52 -32.71 75.76
N GLY A 979 -66.99 -31.54 75.30
CA GLY A 979 -66.91 -30.26 76.02
C GLY A 979 -65.69 -29.40 75.69
N ASP A 980 -64.72 -29.91 74.92
CA ASP A 980 -63.65 -29.07 74.36
C ASP A 980 -64.24 -28.03 73.41
N THR A 981 -63.73 -26.80 73.50
CA THR A 981 -64.13 -25.70 72.62
C THR A 981 -62.94 -25.10 71.89
N PHE A 982 -63.16 -24.73 70.62
CA PHE A 982 -62.14 -24.15 69.75
C PHE A 982 -62.70 -22.89 69.09
N GLN A 983 -62.23 -21.70 69.50
CA GLN A 983 -62.56 -20.45 68.80
C GLN A 983 -61.70 -20.36 67.54
N ILE A 984 -62.29 -20.74 66.40
CA ILE A 984 -61.59 -20.94 65.12
C ILE A 984 -61.58 -19.69 64.25
N MET A 985 -62.47 -18.73 64.50
CA MET A 985 -62.58 -17.51 63.73
C MET A 985 -63.02 -16.33 64.58
N THR A 986 -62.48 -15.13 64.33
CA THR A 986 -62.97 -13.85 64.89
C THR A 986 -63.24 -12.83 63.78
N PHE A 987 -64.25 -11.96 63.96
CA PHE A 987 -64.64 -10.92 62.99
C PHE A 987 -65.32 -9.70 63.65
N ALA A 988 -65.47 -8.60 62.91
CA ALA A 988 -66.16 -7.41 63.41
C ALA A 988 -67.70 -7.57 63.43
N SER A 989 -68.25 -8.36 62.51
CA SER A 989 -69.65 -8.76 62.42
C SER A 989 -69.80 -9.90 61.41
N ASN A 990 -70.74 -10.82 61.60
CA ASN A 990 -71.07 -11.84 60.60
C ASN A 990 -72.46 -11.69 59.97
N VAL A 991 -72.62 -12.28 58.78
CA VAL A 991 -73.88 -12.60 58.13
C VAL A 991 -73.80 -14.01 57.56
N GLY A 992 -74.85 -14.82 57.77
CA GLY A 992 -74.89 -16.21 57.30
C GLY A 992 -74.21 -17.20 58.24
N GLU A 993 -74.23 -18.47 57.83
CA GLU A 993 -73.65 -19.64 58.49
C GLU A 993 -73.01 -20.51 57.39
N PHE A 994 -72.04 -21.36 57.74
CA PHE A 994 -71.53 -22.33 56.77
C PHE A 994 -72.66 -23.28 56.35
N ALA A 995 -72.84 -23.47 55.04
CA ALA A 995 -73.88 -24.32 54.49
C ALA A 995 -73.60 -25.81 54.71
N GLU A 996 -72.32 -26.17 54.79
CA GLU A 996 -71.83 -27.51 55.06
C GLU A 996 -70.70 -27.45 56.09
N VAL A 997 -70.73 -28.36 57.06
CA VAL A 997 -69.65 -28.55 58.03
C VAL A 997 -69.18 -30.00 57.89
N ILE A 998 -67.96 -30.18 57.39
CA ILE A 998 -67.28 -31.46 57.33
C ILE A 998 -66.56 -31.62 58.67
N THR A 999 -67.01 -32.59 59.45
CA THR A 999 -66.43 -32.94 60.74
C THR A 999 -65.44 -34.08 60.57
N PRO A 1000 -64.36 -34.11 61.39
CA PRO A 1000 -63.45 -35.24 61.38
C PRO A 1000 -64.17 -36.45 61.97
N CYS A 1001 -63.87 -37.62 61.43
CA CYS A 1001 -64.58 -38.84 61.76
C CYS A 1001 -64.47 -39.21 63.25
N GLY A 1002 -65.49 -39.87 63.80
CA GLY A 1002 -65.52 -40.24 65.22
C GLY A 1002 -65.80 -39.08 66.20
N PHE A 1003 -66.06 -37.86 65.71
CA PHE A 1003 -66.34 -36.70 66.57
C PHE A 1003 -67.50 -35.85 66.04
N ASP A 1004 -68.46 -35.57 66.92
CA ASP A 1004 -69.56 -34.66 66.63
C ASP A 1004 -69.22 -33.25 67.10
N PHE A 1005 -69.23 -32.30 66.16
CA PHE A 1005 -69.02 -30.88 66.44
C PHE A 1005 -70.31 -30.08 66.26
N ILE A 1006 -70.60 -29.20 67.20
CA ILE A 1006 -71.54 -28.10 67.01
C ILE A 1006 -70.76 -26.82 66.72
N VAL A 1007 -71.22 -26.07 65.72
CA VAL A 1007 -70.67 -24.75 65.38
C VAL A 1007 -71.53 -23.68 66.02
N HIS A 1008 -70.95 -22.88 66.90
CA HIS A 1008 -71.57 -21.71 67.52
C HIS A 1008 -71.20 -20.45 66.73
N TYR A 1009 -72.20 -19.79 66.15
CA TYR A 1009 -72.05 -18.52 65.44
C TYR A 1009 -72.37 -17.35 66.38
N ASN A 1010 -71.33 -16.81 67.02
CA ASN A 1010 -71.44 -15.67 67.94
C ASN A 1010 -71.35 -14.33 67.19
N PRO A 1011 -71.73 -13.19 67.80
CA PRO A 1011 -71.69 -11.88 67.12
C PRO A 1011 -70.32 -11.45 66.60
N ASP A 1012 -69.24 -11.94 67.21
CA ASP A 1012 -67.84 -11.58 66.93
C ASP A 1012 -66.90 -12.78 66.73
N ASP A 1013 -67.39 -14.03 66.84
CA ASP A 1013 -66.58 -15.24 66.61
C ASP A 1013 -67.38 -16.45 66.10
N VAL A 1014 -66.65 -17.45 65.60
CA VAL A 1014 -67.14 -18.82 65.43
C VAL A 1014 -66.35 -19.74 66.35
N THR A 1015 -67.09 -20.49 67.18
CA THR A 1015 -66.54 -21.44 68.14
C THR A 1015 -67.09 -22.83 67.88
N LEU A 1016 -66.20 -23.81 67.76
CA LEU A 1016 -66.55 -25.22 67.71
C LEU A 1016 -66.69 -25.77 69.13
N GLU A 1017 -67.69 -26.61 69.38
CA GLU A 1017 -67.84 -27.40 70.61
C GLU A 1017 -67.95 -28.89 70.26
N VAL A 1018 -67.15 -29.73 70.91
CA VAL A 1018 -67.25 -31.18 70.77
C VAL A 1018 -68.37 -31.68 71.65
N THR A 1019 -69.40 -32.25 71.04
CA THR A 1019 -70.64 -32.65 71.74
C THR A 1019 -70.84 -34.15 71.84
N GLY A 1020 -70.11 -34.92 71.05
CA GLY A 1020 -70.13 -36.37 71.07
C GLY A 1020 -68.84 -36.96 70.51
N LEU A 1021 -68.53 -38.18 70.93
CA LEU A 1021 -67.76 -39.10 70.10
C LEU A 1021 -68.79 -39.68 69.13
N GLY A 1022 -68.61 -39.44 67.83
CA GLY A 1022 -69.44 -40.05 66.80
C GLY A 1022 -69.34 -41.57 66.91
N LEU A 1023 -70.45 -42.28 66.72
CA LEU A 1023 -70.41 -43.74 66.64
C LEU A 1023 -69.69 -44.12 65.33
N PHE A 1024 -68.67 -44.97 65.42
CA PHE A 1024 -68.07 -45.61 64.25
C PHE A 1024 -69.18 -46.29 63.43
N PRO A 1025 -69.14 -46.27 62.09
CA PRO A 1025 -70.07 -47.02 61.27
C PRO A 1025 -70.16 -48.47 61.77
N PRO A 1026 -71.35 -49.07 61.90
CA PRO A 1026 -71.45 -50.50 62.21
C PRO A 1026 -70.65 -51.29 61.17
N GLY A 1027 -69.66 -52.06 61.60
CA GLY A 1027 -68.76 -52.79 60.70
C GLY A 1027 -67.35 -52.20 60.55
N ASP A 1028 -67.08 -51.02 61.10
CA ASP A 1028 -65.73 -50.44 61.24
C ASP A 1028 -65.07 -51.01 62.51
N PHE A 1029 -64.25 -52.04 62.34
CA PHE A 1029 -63.59 -52.80 63.40
C PHE A 1029 -62.21 -52.26 63.75
N ASP A 1030 -61.55 -51.54 62.85
CA ASP A 1030 -60.23 -50.96 63.13
C ASP A 1030 -60.26 -49.47 63.52
N GLY A 1031 -61.43 -48.85 63.42
CA GLY A 1031 -61.72 -47.51 63.93
C GLY A 1031 -61.18 -46.41 63.04
N ASP A 1032 -60.93 -46.70 61.76
CA ASP A 1032 -60.41 -45.74 60.79
C ASP A 1032 -61.48 -45.01 59.95
N CYS A 1033 -62.75 -45.29 60.26
CA CYS A 1033 -63.94 -44.61 59.76
C CYS A 1033 -64.29 -44.87 58.29
N ASP A 1034 -63.73 -45.91 57.68
CA ASP A 1034 -64.35 -46.60 56.57
C ASP A 1034 -64.69 -48.04 56.95
N VAL A 1035 -65.37 -48.77 56.05
CA VAL A 1035 -65.55 -50.22 56.22
C VAL A 1035 -64.87 -50.87 55.02
N ASP A 1036 -63.68 -51.41 55.21
CA ASP A 1036 -62.88 -51.97 54.15
C ASP A 1036 -62.28 -53.35 54.49
N LEU A 1037 -61.25 -53.74 53.72
CA LEU A 1037 -60.62 -55.04 53.84
C LEU A 1037 -59.88 -55.23 55.16
N ASP A 1038 -59.44 -54.16 55.82
CA ASP A 1038 -58.83 -54.20 57.15
C ASP A 1038 -59.88 -54.47 58.23
N ASP A 1039 -61.08 -53.90 58.11
CA ASP A 1039 -62.23 -54.28 58.95
C ASP A 1039 -62.65 -55.72 58.74
N TYR A 1040 -62.74 -56.16 57.49
CA TYR A 1040 -63.06 -57.55 57.18
C TYR A 1040 -62.01 -58.50 57.75
N ARG A 1041 -60.73 -58.13 57.82
CA ARG A 1041 -59.68 -58.97 58.42
C ARG A 1041 -59.89 -59.16 59.92
N ARG A 1042 -60.46 -58.18 60.61
CA ARG A 1042 -60.80 -58.25 62.03
C ARG A 1042 -62.13 -58.97 62.26
N TRP A 1043 -63.11 -58.77 61.38
CA TRP A 1043 -64.40 -59.46 61.42
C TRP A 1043 -64.32 -60.95 61.04
N ALA A 1044 -63.56 -61.33 60.01
CA ALA A 1044 -63.56 -62.69 59.45
C ALA A 1044 -63.21 -63.82 60.44
N PRO A 1045 -62.23 -63.66 61.37
CA PRO A 1045 -61.97 -64.65 62.42
C PRO A 1045 -63.15 -64.89 63.36
N CYS A 1046 -64.08 -63.93 63.46
CA CYS A 1046 -65.22 -63.96 64.37
C CYS A 1046 -66.41 -64.73 63.81
N MET A 1047 -66.43 -65.06 62.52
CA MET A 1047 -67.48 -65.87 61.91
C MET A 1047 -67.52 -67.29 62.51
N ALA A 1048 -68.57 -67.59 63.26
CA ALA A 1048 -68.71 -68.84 64.02
C ALA A 1048 -69.91 -69.69 63.57
N GLY A 1049 -70.86 -69.10 62.85
CA GLY A 1049 -72.07 -69.74 62.37
C GLY A 1049 -73.25 -69.66 63.35
N PRO A 1050 -74.46 -70.05 62.91
CA PRO A 1050 -75.69 -69.78 63.65
C PRO A 1050 -75.72 -70.47 65.02
N ASN A 1051 -76.25 -69.78 66.01
CA ASN A 1051 -76.38 -70.10 67.43
C ASN A 1051 -75.05 -70.28 68.18
N VAL A 1052 -73.93 -69.77 67.66
CA VAL A 1052 -72.65 -69.72 68.39
C VAL A 1052 -72.53 -68.39 69.10
N THR A 1053 -72.58 -68.44 70.43
CA THR A 1053 -72.65 -67.25 71.32
C THR A 1053 -71.33 -66.97 72.04
N GLU A 1054 -70.28 -67.73 71.74
CA GLU A 1054 -68.95 -67.59 72.34
C GLU A 1054 -67.91 -67.38 71.23
N PRO A 1055 -66.91 -66.50 71.41
CA PRO A 1055 -65.93 -66.19 70.37
C PRO A 1055 -65.13 -67.43 69.92
N PRO A 1056 -65.01 -67.69 68.60
CA PRO A 1056 -64.17 -68.77 68.08
C PRO A 1056 -62.68 -68.47 68.32
N GLN A 1057 -61.86 -69.52 68.36
CA GLN A 1057 -60.43 -69.40 68.63
C GLN A 1057 -59.71 -68.57 67.55
N GLY A 1058 -59.26 -67.36 67.91
CA GLY A 1058 -58.55 -66.44 67.02
C GLY A 1058 -59.29 -65.13 66.74
N CYS A 1059 -60.57 -65.02 67.15
CA CYS A 1059 -61.30 -63.76 67.22
C CYS A 1059 -61.08 -63.09 68.58
N ASP A 1060 -60.92 -61.76 68.57
CA ASP A 1060 -60.93 -60.98 69.81
C ASP A 1060 -62.36 -60.95 70.39
N PRO A 1061 -62.56 -61.18 71.71
CA PRO A 1061 -63.90 -61.14 72.31
C PRO A 1061 -64.66 -59.82 72.11
N GLU A 1062 -63.96 -58.68 71.98
CA GLU A 1062 -64.58 -57.39 71.69
C GLU A 1062 -65.01 -57.30 70.21
N ASP A 1063 -64.15 -57.74 69.29
CA ASP A 1063 -64.49 -57.84 67.86
C ASP A 1063 -65.65 -58.83 67.64
N PHE A 1064 -65.74 -59.94 68.39
CA PHE A 1064 -66.87 -60.89 68.31
C PHE A 1064 -68.20 -60.25 68.68
N ALA A 1065 -68.21 -59.41 69.72
CA ALA A 1065 -69.41 -58.70 70.15
C ALA A 1065 -69.80 -57.58 69.19
N GLY A 1066 -68.84 -56.95 68.52
CA GLY A 1066 -69.08 -55.98 67.45
C GLY A 1066 -69.47 -56.61 66.10
N ALA A 1067 -69.12 -57.89 65.89
CA ALA A 1067 -69.36 -58.63 64.65
C ALA A 1067 -70.80 -59.14 64.48
N ASP A 1068 -71.61 -59.16 65.55
CA ASP A 1068 -73.06 -59.39 65.55
C ASP A 1068 -73.78 -58.11 65.10
N LEU A 1069 -73.81 -57.90 63.78
CA LEU A 1069 -74.32 -56.68 63.14
C LEU A 1069 -75.84 -56.69 63.00
N ASP A 1070 -76.49 -57.85 63.02
CA ASP A 1070 -77.96 -57.95 62.98
C ASP A 1070 -78.62 -58.04 64.37
N GLY A 1071 -77.81 -58.25 65.42
CA GLY A 1071 -78.19 -58.16 66.82
C GLY A 1071 -78.86 -59.42 67.38
N ASP A 1072 -78.71 -60.56 66.71
CA ASP A 1072 -79.31 -61.84 67.10
C ASP A 1072 -78.43 -62.69 68.06
N ARG A 1073 -77.21 -62.22 68.33
CA ARG A 1073 -76.20 -62.77 69.26
C ARG A 1073 -75.40 -63.95 68.75
N ASP A 1074 -75.41 -64.23 67.46
CA ASP A 1074 -74.36 -65.01 66.82
C ASP A 1074 -73.65 -64.20 65.73
N VAL A 1075 -72.59 -64.76 65.15
CA VAL A 1075 -71.85 -64.13 64.04
C VAL A 1075 -71.85 -65.11 62.88
N ASP A 1076 -72.76 -64.89 61.94
CA ASP A 1076 -72.99 -65.80 60.82
C ASP A 1076 -73.05 -65.10 59.44
N LEU A 1077 -73.73 -65.71 58.47
CA LEU A 1077 -73.84 -65.14 57.12
C LEU A 1077 -74.75 -63.90 57.08
N ALA A 1078 -75.69 -63.75 58.01
CA ALA A 1078 -76.56 -62.58 58.12
C ALA A 1078 -75.75 -61.33 58.56
N ASP A 1079 -74.79 -61.51 59.45
CA ASP A 1079 -73.84 -60.46 59.83
C ASP A 1079 -72.87 -60.13 58.71
N PHE A 1080 -72.40 -61.13 57.96
CA PHE A 1080 -71.58 -60.89 56.78
C PHE A 1080 -72.34 -60.08 55.72
N ASP A 1081 -73.61 -60.40 55.48
CA ASP A 1081 -74.46 -59.65 54.56
C ASP A 1081 -74.62 -58.21 55.07
N SER A 1082 -74.78 -58.01 56.38
CA SER A 1082 -74.84 -56.67 57.00
C SER A 1082 -73.52 -55.90 56.81
N LEU A 1083 -72.36 -56.50 57.08
CA LEU A 1083 -71.04 -55.91 56.83
C LEU A 1083 -70.83 -55.55 55.35
N ALA A 1084 -71.24 -56.44 54.45
CA ALA A 1084 -71.11 -56.22 53.01
C ALA A 1084 -71.97 -55.05 52.50
N THR A 1085 -73.08 -54.72 53.17
CA THR A 1085 -73.91 -53.56 52.79
C THR A 1085 -73.32 -52.21 53.15
N VAL A 1086 -72.40 -52.19 54.11
CA VAL A 1086 -71.76 -50.97 54.62
C VAL A 1086 -70.29 -50.85 54.19
N PHE A 1087 -69.75 -51.84 53.45
CA PHE A 1087 -68.40 -51.86 52.90
C PHE A 1087 -68.18 -50.72 51.88
N THR A 1088 -67.25 -49.81 52.18
CA THR A 1088 -66.96 -48.58 51.42
C THR A 1088 -65.61 -48.59 50.70
N GLY A 1089 -64.66 -49.47 51.05
CA GLY A 1089 -63.32 -49.51 50.46
C GLY A 1089 -63.10 -50.58 49.36
N PRO A 1090 -61.94 -50.58 48.67
CA PRO A 1090 -61.48 -51.65 47.78
C PRO A 1090 -60.86 -52.87 48.49
#